data_AF-A0AAD6UYQ7-F1
#
_entry.id   AF-A0AAD6UYQ7-F1
#
_cell.length_a   1.000
_cell.length_b   1.000
_cell.length_c   1.000
_cell.angle_alpha   90.00
_cell.angle_beta   90.00
_cell.angle_gamma   90.00
#
_symmetry.space_group_name_H-M   'P 1'
#
loop_
_entity.id
_entity.type
_entity.pdbx_description
1 polymer ?
#
loop_
_entity_poly.entity_id
_entity_poly.type
_entity_poly.pdbx_seq_one_letter_code
_entity_poly.pdbx_strand_id
1 'polypeptide(L)'
;MLLDVMDNFPRCRFTSTQMSLIIQFAKNLGVPNVPSIKGLRNIQQSLQSSCGPTPSRIQSMQGNIFYMNDIRDTIARDLANPLVAPHLHFYPEQTDGPISEVFQAERWTEYAPQQLTPMFTKGRRRFWINEVAQLEDGSFVVPQLLVMRNDVLEAEVLEVTQMADGRWKLRTEDLKSKKASEFERTYEEIEFGNLTWANNSQVPEMPNCQRMLVDDDEDLFTIMVSPWADDVSGNKSKQYNKHMNMYTGNGCLPGRLLQQEFHVHYISSSPHASSSEQFAAFRDHVKSTETKPIKAYNAATKRKCRCILRVPGLPADNPQQSEEASHMGSNANHPCRKCHWGGTTKEKETDQIYHECHLAGALRSAEEIRGNLQRQLELAMRGDSKGVENLQRATGTKDKITQYWIELLVSKFKELKAGSRRRTVDDLASEVLQWFSEQPGDKMNPLLDIAGLDPSQDTPLELLHTILLGVIKYIWHHMNTERWSDSDRHLLAIRLQSTDITGLTVPPIRAAYMIQYKNNLIGKHFKTLIQILTLHAHEISTPEEFTLMKAAAELCTRLWVSEIDDMDKYLPQAEIAAANLLDAFDNVDPLRILTKIKLHLLAHIRDDIRRFGPLIRSSTEIYEAFNAVFRQCSVYSNHLAPSRDIARKFASMARVKHLLSGGYWWDSHLKKWVQAGEAVLAVLQTDCGVQRHLGWVSPTGTLPGKVEPKPLSKNPAIEWRQSVACKKWSTENGSAPQPQSLWRFGRSLCAQSGDTVTIKHWVVAKDLQGHTVFGRIHELLTAEKVAFVILEQFLCSQQLHQHFSWAVLRRPNGPDIVGGVQSFLVLPSTCIQFVISVQHDCRMGNCQPAVVGQEQQEREETNRQKSLIKHTDDDHFIINMGALHNFTKLCRVLPSTLTELKPLFPERQEFHAKVAQKARERRQARRKKTAAKRRQNAEAKKQEAEDAERVAREAEKAMSEQTDIECDGDESDGSNCEDEDVGAGPESEDSEPEPVYSGSDVQIHNGVQPAQRQRGRKRKRR
;
A
#
# COMPACT_ATOMS: atom_id res chain seq x y z
N MET A 1 10.59 -8.35 -32.87
CA MET A 1 10.45 -8.36 -31.40
C MET A 1 10.89 -7.05 -30.75
N LEU A 2 12.14 -6.59 -30.89
CA LEU A 2 12.63 -5.39 -30.19
C LEU A 2 11.75 -4.12 -30.39
N LEU A 3 11.27 -3.87 -31.61
CA LEU A 3 10.31 -2.78 -31.88
C LEU A 3 8.98 -2.93 -31.12
N ASP A 4 8.52 -4.18 -30.89
CA ASP A 4 7.32 -4.45 -30.09
C ASP A 4 7.57 -4.21 -28.60
N VAL A 5 8.74 -4.60 -28.11
CA VAL A 5 9.18 -4.30 -26.73
C VAL A 5 9.23 -2.80 -26.49
N MET A 6 9.87 -2.05 -27.39
CA MET A 6 9.96 -0.59 -27.31
C MET A 6 8.59 0.08 -27.28
N ASP A 7 7.67 -0.33 -28.17
CA ASP A 7 6.32 0.22 -28.24
C ASP A 7 5.51 -0.08 -26.96
N ASN A 8 5.85 -1.12 -26.20
CA ASN A 8 5.13 -1.59 -25.01
C ASN A 8 5.89 -1.40 -23.69
N PHE A 9 6.89 -0.52 -23.62
CA PHE A 9 7.51 -0.18 -22.34
C PHE A 9 6.53 0.55 -21.40
N PRO A 10 6.26 0.05 -20.18
CA PRO A 10 5.32 0.66 -19.23
C PRO A 10 5.59 2.15 -18.94
N ARG A 11 6.86 2.52 -18.75
CA ARG A 11 7.25 3.89 -18.35
C ARG A 11 7.82 4.75 -19.49
N CYS A 12 7.88 4.23 -20.71
CA CYS A 12 8.45 4.91 -21.87
C CYS A 12 7.60 4.65 -23.12
N ARG A 13 6.40 5.25 -23.16
CA ARG A 13 5.47 5.05 -24.27
C ARG A 13 5.83 5.93 -25.46
N PHE A 14 5.93 5.30 -26.64
CA PHE A 14 6.13 6.00 -27.92
C PHE A 14 4.80 6.23 -28.64
N THR A 15 4.69 7.34 -29.35
CA THR A 15 3.59 7.59 -30.30
C THR A 15 3.82 6.80 -31.60
N SER A 16 2.77 6.57 -32.39
CA SER A 16 2.90 5.96 -33.72
C SER A 16 3.84 6.76 -34.64
N THR A 17 3.89 8.08 -34.50
CA THR A 17 4.82 8.95 -35.23
C THR A 17 6.26 8.71 -34.80
N GLN A 18 6.54 8.65 -33.49
CA GLN A 18 7.87 8.34 -32.97
C GLN A 18 8.32 6.93 -33.41
N MET A 19 7.43 5.93 -33.35
CA MET A 19 7.73 4.59 -33.86
C MET A 19 8.04 4.58 -35.35
N SER A 20 7.33 5.39 -36.14
CA SER A 20 7.61 5.53 -37.58
C SER A 20 8.97 6.16 -37.85
N LEU A 21 9.37 7.17 -37.06
CA LEU A 21 10.71 7.78 -37.13
C LEU A 21 11.81 6.80 -36.74
N ILE A 22 11.62 6.00 -35.69
CA ILE A 22 12.59 4.96 -35.27
C ILE A 22 12.78 3.92 -36.39
N ILE A 23 11.68 3.48 -37.01
CA ILE A 23 11.71 2.56 -38.15
C ILE A 23 12.47 3.17 -39.34
N GLN A 24 12.22 4.44 -39.66
CA GLN A 24 12.94 5.16 -40.72
C GLN A 24 14.43 5.31 -40.40
N PHE A 25 14.77 5.66 -39.17
CA PHE A 25 16.14 5.77 -38.70
C PHE A 25 16.89 4.44 -38.86
N ALA A 26 16.30 3.32 -38.42
CA ALA A 26 16.90 1.99 -38.59
C ALA A 26 17.09 1.61 -40.06
N LYS A 27 16.15 1.98 -40.95
CA LYS A 27 16.31 1.78 -42.40
C LYS A 27 17.45 2.62 -42.97
N ASN A 28 17.59 3.87 -42.55
CA ASN A 28 18.66 4.75 -43.01
C ASN A 28 20.06 4.29 -42.53
N LEU A 29 20.13 3.58 -41.41
CA LEU A 29 21.36 2.91 -40.94
C LEU A 29 21.66 1.59 -41.66
N GLY A 30 20.82 1.18 -42.63
CA GLY A 30 21.02 -0.06 -43.39
C GLY A 30 20.71 -1.33 -42.60
N VAL A 31 19.93 -1.24 -41.51
CA VAL A 31 19.53 -2.44 -40.75
C VAL A 31 18.65 -3.34 -41.64
N PRO A 32 18.98 -4.63 -41.82
CA PRO A 32 18.21 -5.52 -42.68
C PRO A 32 16.85 -5.86 -42.05
N ASN A 33 15.87 -6.18 -42.90
CA ASN A 33 14.55 -6.71 -42.49
C ASN A 33 13.75 -5.83 -41.51
N VAL A 34 13.94 -4.51 -41.53
CA VAL A 34 13.13 -3.59 -40.71
C VAL A 34 11.69 -3.55 -41.25
N PRO A 35 10.67 -3.91 -40.45
CA PRO A 35 9.29 -3.94 -40.91
C PRO A 35 8.75 -2.52 -41.22
N SER A 36 7.69 -2.44 -42.01
CA SER A 36 6.87 -1.23 -42.07
C SER A 36 6.07 -1.06 -40.76
N ILE A 37 5.59 0.16 -40.47
CA ILE A 37 4.71 0.38 -39.31
C ILE A 37 3.46 -0.50 -39.36
N LYS A 38 2.88 -0.69 -40.56
CA LYS A 38 1.76 -1.61 -40.80
C LYS A 38 2.16 -3.06 -40.52
N GLY A 39 3.34 -3.48 -40.98
CA GLY A 39 3.88 -4.81 -40.71
C GLY A 39 4.07 -5.06 -39.22
N LEU A 40 4.59 -4.08 -38.46
CA LEU A 40 4.70 -4.17 -37.00
C LEU A 40 3.33 -4.34 -36.34
N ARG A 41 2.33 -3.52 -36.71
CA ARG A 41 0.97 -3.59 -36.15
C ARG A 41 0.29 -4.92 -36.46
N ASN A 42 0.48 -5.48 -37.67
CA ASN A 42 -0.04 -6.80 -38.04
C ASN A 42 0.59 -7.91 -37.19
N ILE A 43 1.92 -7.89 -36.97
CA ILE A 43 2.60 -8.85 -36.09
C ILE A 43 2.09 -8.74 -34.66
N GLN A 44 1.96 -7.52 -34.14
CA GLN A 44 1.43 -7.29 -32.79
C GLN A 44 0.01 -7.81 -32.64
N GLN A 45 -0.86 -7.62 -33.63
CA GLN A 45 -2.22 -8.14 -33.63
C GLN A 45 -2.23 -9.68 -33.66
N SER A 46 -1.41 -10.30 -34.50
CA SER A 46 -1.26 -11.77 -34.54
C SER A 46 -0.81 -12.31 -33.18
N LEU A 47 0.23 -11.70 -32.58
CA LEU A 47 0.71 -12.10 -31.26
C LEU A 47 -0.35 -11.87 -30.17
N GLN A 48 -1.11 -10.78 -30.26
CA GLN A 48 -2.21 -10.50 -29.33
C GLN A 48 -3.25 -11.61 -29.38
N SER A 49 -3.67 -12.04 -30.57
CA SER A 49 -4.64 -13.12 -30.73
C SER A 49 -4.10 -14.49 -30.27
N SER A 50 -2.79 -14.73 -30.37
CA SER A 50 -2.19 -16.01 -29.98
C SER A 50 -1.91 -16.14 -28.48
N CYS A 51 -1.47 -15.06 -27.82
CA CYS A 51 -0.92 -15.16 -26.45
C CYS A 51 -1.19 -13.93 -25.55
N GLY A 52 -1.95 -12.94 -26.05
CA GLY A 52 -2.31 -11.74 -25.28
C GLY A 52 -3.72 -11.82 -24.70
N PRO A 53 -4.01 -11.15 -23.56
CA PRO A 53 -5.37 -11.03 -23.05
C PRO A 53 -6.25 -10.20 -23.98
N THR A 54 -7.55 -10.49 -24.02
CA THR A 54 -8.50 -9.66 -24.78
C THR A 54 -9.40 -8.90 -23.81
N PRO A 55 -9.40 -7.55 -23.84
CA PRO A 55 -10.30 -6.79 -22.99
C PRO A 55 -11.76 -7.05 -23.36
N SER A 56 -12.60 -7.33 -22.35
CA SER A 56 -14.05 -7.50 -22.49
C SER A 56 -14.77 -6.17 -22.27
N ARG A 57 -15.86 -5.93 -23.00
CA ARG A 57 -16.78 -4.80 -22.74
C ARG A 57 -17.75 -5.22 -21.66
N ILE A 58 -17.81 -4.43 -20.59
CA ILE A 58 -18.78 -4.58 -19.50
C ILE A 58 -19.74 -3.39 -19.53
N GLN A 59 -21.00 -3.66 -19.24
CA GLN A 59 -22.00 -2.65 -18.95
C GLN A 59 -22.49 -2.87 -17.53
N SER A 60 -22.31 -1.88 -16.67
CA SER A 60 -22.80 -1.92 -15.31
C SER A 60 -24.33 -1.83 -15.28
N MET A 61 -24.89 -2.13 -14.13
CA MET A 61 -26.33 -2.02 -13.87
C MET A 61 -26.86 -0.60 -13.99
N GLN A 62 -26.02 0.41 -13.71
CA GLN A 62 -26.37 1.82 -13.89
C GLN A 62 -26.22 2.28 -15.35
N GLY A 63 -25.87 1.36 -16.27
CA GLY A 63 -25.71 1.64 -17.69
C GLY A 63 -24.30 2.12 -18.09
N ASN A 64 -23.37 2.28 -17.13
CA ASN A 64 -22.01 2.71 -17.43
C ASN A 64 -21.24 1.63 -18.19
N ILE A 65 -20.50 2.03 -19.22
CA ILE A 65 -19.71 1.12 -20.05
C ILE A 65 -18.23 1.27 -19.71
N PHE A 66 -17.56 0.13 -19.48
CA PHE A 66 -16.11 0.08 -19.29
C PHE A 66 -15.54 -1.20 -19.89
N TYR A 67 -14.21 -1.27 -19.98
CA TYR A 67 -13.49 -2.44 -20.46
C TYR A 67 -12.59 -3.00 -19.36
N MET A 68 -12.52 -4.33 -19.30
CA MET A 68 -11.79 -5.07 -18.28
C MET A 68 -10.91 -6.13 -18.94
N ASN A 69 -9.67 -6.28 -18.46
CA ASN A 69 -8.85 -7.43 -18.78
C ASN A 69 -9.27 -8.61 -17.90
N ASP A 70 -9.44 -9.78 -18.50
CA ASP A 70 -9.84 -10.97 -17.75
C ASP A 70 -8.75 -11.37 -16.74
N ILE A 71 -9.11 -11.38 -15.46
CA ILE A 71 -8.22 -11.81 -14.39
C ILE A 71 -7.90 -13.30 -14.48
N ARG A 72 -8.82 -14.11 -15.02
CA ARG A 72 -8.63 -15.55 -15.20
C ARG A 72 -7.48 -15.83 -16.17
N ASP A 73 -7.45 -15.11 -17.29
CA ASP A 73 -6.36 -15.16 -18.26
C ASP A 73 -5.03 -14.68 -17.65
N THR A 74 -5.09 -13.72 -16.73
CA THR A 74 -3.91 -13.18 -16.04
C THR A 74 -3.28 -14.20 -15.13
N ILE A 75 -4.07 -14.85 -14.28
CA ILE A 75 -3.59 -15.91 -13.39
C ILE A 75 -3.11 -17.14 -14.18
N ALA A 76 -3.80 -17.49 -15.27
CA ALA A 76 -3.33 -18.55 -16.16
C ALA A 76 -1.93 -18.26 -16.74
N ARG A 77 -1.63 -16.98 -17.06
CA ARG A 77 -0.29 -16.58 -17.54
C ARG A 77 0.78 -16.65 -16.46
N ASP A 78 0.46 -16.28 -15.22
CA ASP A 78 1.43 -16.39 -14.11
C ASP A 78 1.84 -17.86 -13.88
N LEU A 79 0.88 -18.79 -13.93
CA LEU A 79 1.15 -20.22 -13.87
C LEU A 79 1.93 -20.73 -15.10
N ALA A 80 1.62 -20.21 -16.27
CA ALA A 80 2.31 -20.57 -17.50
C ALA A 80 3.69 -19.91 -17.65
N ASN A 81 4.14 -19.12 -16.67
CA ASN A 81 5.39 -18.40 -16.73
C ASN A 81 6.49 -19.10 -15.92
N PRO A 82 7.58 -19.56 -16.56
CA PRO A 82 8.65 -20.30 -15.89
C PRO A 82 9.46 -19.46 -14.88
N LEU A 83 9.39 -18.13 -14.95
CA LEU A 83 10.01 -17.23 -13.96
C LEU A 83 9.10 -16.91 -12.77
N VAL A 84 7.81 -17.28 -12.83
CA VAL A 84 6.80 -16.96 -11.82
C VAL A 84 6.26 -18.21 -11.15
N ALA A 85 5.88 -19.22 -11.94
CA ALA A 85 5.27 -20.45 -11.45
C ALA A 85 6.06 -21.18 -10.35
N PRO A 86 7.42 -21.26 -10.39
CA PRO A 86 8.20 -21.90 -9.32
C PRO A 86 8.13 -21.17 -7.98
N HIS A 87 7.64 -19.94 -7.94
CA HIS A 87 7.52 -19.12 -6.74
C HIS A 87 6.09 -19.07 -6.20
N LEU A 88 5.12 -19.73 -6.85
CA LEU A 88 3.74 -19.76 -6.37
C LEU A 88 3.60 -20.73 -5.20
N HIS A 89 3.08 -20.23 -4.09
CA HIS A 89 2.78 -20.96 -2.87
C HIS A 89 1.27 -21.24 -2.80
N PHE A 90 0.87 -22.52 -2.75
CA PHE A 90 -0.53 -22.94 -2.93
C PHE A 90 -1.25 -23.38 -1.65
N TYR A 91 -0.52 -23.57 -0.55
CA TYR A 91 -1.04 -24.13 0.70
C TYR A 91 -0.81 -23.13 1.84
N PRO A 92 -1.55 -23.18 2.96
CA PRO A 92 -1.11 -22.50 4.17
C PRO A 92 0.24 -23.05 4.64
N GLU A 93 1.06 -22.20 5.25
CA GLU A 93 2.38 -22.58 5.76
C GLU A 93 2.45 -22.38 7.29
N GLN A 94 2.95 -23.39 7.98
CA GLN A 94 3.37 -23.28 9.37
C GLN A 94 4.90 -23.35 9.41
N THR A 95 5.52 -22.30 9.92
CA THR A 95 6.97 -22.16 9.95
C THR A 95 7.48 -22.05 11.39
N ASP A 96 8.59 -22.73 11.67
CA ASP A 96 9.34 -22.55 12.93
C ASP A 96 10.22 -21.28 12.88
N GLY A 97 10.38 -20.70 11.68
CA GLY A 97 11.13 -19.48 11.43
C GLY A 97 10.26 -18.21 11.49
N PRO A 98 10.81 -17.05 11.10
CA PRO A 98 10.07 -15.80 11.14
C PRO A 98 8.94 -15.77 10.11
N ILE A 99 7.79 -15.23 10.52
CA ILE A 99 6.63 -14.98 9.67
C ILE A 99 6.92 -13.76 8.80
N SER A 100 6.90 -13.95 7.49
CA SER A 100 7.20 -12.90 6.51
C SER A 100 6.15 -12.76 5.42
N GLU A 101 5.20 -13.71 5.30
CA GLU A 101 4.21 -13.78 4.23
C GLU A 101 2.80 -14.03 4.77
N VAL A 102 1.77 -13.64 3.99
CA VAL A 102 0.35 -13.75 4.43
C VAL A 102 -0.09 -15.21 4.55
N PHE A 103 0.45 -16.12 3.72
CA PHE A 103 0.15 -17.56 3.79
C PHE A 103 0.76 -18.26 5.02
N GLN A 104 1.62 -17.56 5.77
CA GLN A 104 2.17 -18.00 7.07
C GLN A 104 1.35 -17.45 8.25
N ALA A 105 0.31 -16.64 7.99
CA ALA A 105 -0.51 -15.98 9.00
C ALA A 105 -1.94 -16.56 9.04
N GLU A 106 -2.73 -16.17 10.05
CA GLU A 106 -4.03 -16.78 10.32
C GLU A 106 -5.03 -16.61 9.15
N ARG A 107 -4.90 -15.58 8.31
CA ARG A 107 -5.90 -15.26 7.27
C ARG A 107 -6.16 -16.40 6.29
N TRP A 108 -5.14 -17.17 5.91
CA TRP A 108 -5.36 -18.32 5.01
C TRP A 108 -6.01 -19.50 5.74
N THR A 109 -5.75 -19.65 7.03
CA THR A 109 -6.33 -20.72 7.87
C THR A 109 -7.79 -20.45 8.27
N GLU A 110 -8.26 -19.21 8.12
CA GLU A 110 -9.68 -18.85 8.31
C GLU A 110 -10.60 -19.39 7.21
N TYR A 111 -10.06 -19.76 6.04
CA TYR A 111 -10.82 -20.40 4.98
C TYR A 111 -11.13 -21.86 5.34
N ALA A 112 -12.32 -22.33 4.98
CA ALA A 112 -12.63 -23.75 5.08
C ALA A 112 -11.66 -24.56 4.20
N PRO A 113 -11.25 -25.78 4.57
CA PRO A 113 -10.30 -26.58 3.79
C PRO A 113 -10.69 -26.77 2.32
N GLN A 114 -11.99 -26.89 2.02
CA GLN A 114 -12.52 -27.02 0.65
C GLN A 114 -12.40 -25.72 -0.17
N GLN A 115 -12.21 -24.57 0.49
CA GLN A 115 -11.95 -23.29 -0.15
C GLN A 115 -10.46 -23.06 -0.41
N LEU A 116 -9.58 -23.85 0.19
CA LEU A 116 -8.13 -23.88 -0.04
C LEU A 116 -7.78 -24.88 -1.16
N THR A 117 -6.50 -25.11 -1.43
CA THR A 117 -6.06 -26.12 -2.41
C THR A 117 -6.42 -27.52 -1.89
N PRO A 118 -7.33 -28.26 -2.57
CA PRO A 118 -7.96 -29.45 -1.97
C PRO A 118 -7.21 -30.75 -2.27
N MET A 119 -6.10 -30.70 -3.01
CA MET A 119 -5.38 -31.90 -3.44
C MET A 119 -3.88 -31.69 -3.57
N PHE A 120 -3.15 -32.80 -3.62
CA PHE A 120 -1.75 -32.85 -4.03
C PHE A 120 -1.50 -34.08 -4.91
N THR A 121 -0.39 -34.07 -5.65
CA THR A 121 -0.02 -35.15 -6.56
C THR A 121 1.30 -35.79 -6.15
N LYS A 122 1.31 -37.13 -6.04
CA LYS A 122 2.51 -37.96 -5.88
C LYS A 122 2.63 -38.88 -7.08
N GLY A 123 3.62 -38.64 -7.95
CA GLY A 123 3.77 -39.38 -9.20
C GLY A 123 2.57 -39.16 -10.14
N ARG A 124 1.77 -40.21 -10.37
CA ARG A 124 0.53 -40.15 -11.16
C ARG A 124 -0.73 -40.21 -10.29
N ARG A 125 -0.59 -40.35 -8.97
CA ARG A 125 -1.69 -40.48 -8.02
C ARG A 125 -2.05 -39.12 -7.46
N ARG A 126 -3.34 -38.85 -7.36
CA ARG A 126 -3.91 -37.61 -6.80
C ARG A 126 -4.58 -37.94 -5.48
N PHE A 127 -4.20 -37.24 -4.43
CA PHE A 127 -4.78 -37.40 -3.11
C PHE A 127 -5.61 -36.16 -2.81
N TRP A 128 -6.88 -36.38 -2.48
CA TRP A 128 -7.85 -35.32 -2.20
C TRP A 128 -8.14 -35.27 -0.71
N ILE A 129 -8.35 -34.07 -0.17
CA ILE A 129 -8.95 -33.93 1.15
C ILE A 129 -10.32 -34.61 1.15
N ASN A 130 -10.72 -35.11 2.31
CA ASN A 130 -11.98 -35.82 2.54
C ASN A 130 -12.11 -37.13 1.77
N GLU A 131 -11.03 -37.76 1.30
CA GLU A 131 -11.05 -39.11 0.72
C GLU A 131 -10.18 -40.09 1.52
N VAL A 132 -10.57 -41.36 1.60
CA VAL A 132 -9.70 -42.38 2.21
C VAL A 132 -8.45 -42.59 1.36
N ALA A 133 -7.29 -42.61 2.01
CA ALA A 133 -6.01 -42.95 1.42
C ALA A 133 -5.26 -43.97 2.30
N GLN A 134 -4.44 -44.79 1.66
CA GLN A 134 -3.56 -45.74 2.35
C GLN A 134 -2.14 -45.15 2.40
N LEU A 135 -1.50 -45.22 3.55
CA LEU A 135 -0.10 -44.85 3.73
C LEU A 135 0.84 -46.03 3.38
N GLU A 136 2.13 -45.75 3.24
CA GLU A 136 3.17 -46.74 2.95
C GLU A 136 3.30 -47.81 4.05
N ASP A 137 2.94 -47.49 5.30
CA ASP A 137 2.91 -48.44 6.42
C ASP A 137 1.66 -49.36 6.42
N GLY A 138 0.77 -49.19 5.44
CA GLY A 138 -0.45 -49.95 5.27
C GLY A 138 -1.66 -49.40 6.03
N SER A 139 -1.49 -48.37 6.88
CA SER A 139 -2.59 -47.72 7.60
C SER A 139 -3.46 -46.86 6.68
N PHE A 140 -4.69 -46.56 7.13
CA PHE A 140 -5.67 -45.81 6.36
C PHE A 140 -6.04 -44.50 7.04
N VAL A 141 -6.16 -43.43 6.25
CA VAL A 141 -6.38 -42.07 6.75
C VAL A 141 -7.31 -41.29 5.83
N VAL A 142 -7.92 -40.22 6.35
CA VAL A 142 -8.65 -39.22 5.56
C VAL A 142 -7.99 -37.86 5.79
N PRO A 143 -7.31 -37.27 4.80
CA PRO A 143 -6.72 -35.94 4.93
C PRO A 143 -7.82 -34.88 5.01
N GLN A 144 -7.69 -33.94 5.93
CA GLN A 144 -8.64 -32.87 6.21
C GLN A 144 -8.12 -31.51 5.73
N LEU A 145 -6.82 -31.25 5.90
CA LEU A 145 -6.17 -29.99 5.51
C LEU A 145 -4.75 -30.28 5.02
N LEU A 146 -4.32 -29.58 3.97
CA LEU A 146 -2.96 -29.65 3.44
C LEU A 146 -2.19 -28.41 3.90
N VAL A 147 -1.01 -28.60 4.49
CA VAL A 147 -0.20 -27.54 5.10
C VAL A 147 1.27 -27.75 4.74
N MET A 148 1.98 -26.67 4.42
CA MET A 148 3.43 -26.69 4.28
C MET A 148 4.09 -26.52 5.65
N ARG A 149 5.02 -27.41 6.00
CA ARG A 149 5.85 -27.32 7.21
C ARG A 149 7.30 -27.55 6.86
N ASN A 150 8.16 -26.57 7.15
CA ASN A 150 9.61 -26.69 6.90
C ASN A 150 9.92 -27.17 5.46
N ASP A 151 9.28 -26.54 4.46
CA ASP A 151 9.35 -26.89 3.03
C ASP A 151 8.84 -28.30 2.65
N VAL A 152 8.18 -29.00 3.57
CA VAL A 152 7.55 -30.31 3.34
C VAL A 152 6.03 -30.16 3.33
N LEU A 153 5.37 -30.68 2.30
CA LEU A 153 3.92 -30.77 2.27
C LEU A 153 3.45 -31.88 3.21
N GLU A 154 2.62 -31.53 4.18
CA GLU A 154 1.98 -32.46 5.11
C GLU A 154 0.46 -32.34 4.99
N ALA A 155 -0.23 -33.38 5.46
CA ALA A 155 -1.67 -33.42 5.59
C ALA A 155 -2.03 -33.64 7.07
N GLU A 156 -2.94 -32.84 7.59
CA GLU A 156 -3.66 -33.15 8.82
C GLU A 156 -4.72 -34.19 8.51
N VAL A 157 -4.64 -35.37 9.13
CA VAL A 157 -5.46 -36.53 8.78
C VAL A 157 -6.22 -37.08 9.97
N LEU A 158 -7.40 -37.66 9.68
CA LEU A 158 -8.14 -38.51 10.60
C LEU A 158 -7.81 -39.98 10.31
N GLU A 159 -7.67 -40.80 11.35
CA GLU A 159 -7.37 -42.23 11.19
C GLU A 159 -8.62 -43.04 10.83
N VAL A 160 -8.43 -44.05 9.98
CA VAL A 160 -9.47 -45.01 9.61
C VAL A 160 -9.03 -46.41 9.99
N THR A 161 -9.93 -47.15 10.64
CA THR A 161 -9.70 -48.56 11.00
C THR A 161 -10.76 -49.45 10.38
N GLN A 162 -10.33 -50.56 9.78
CA GLN A 162 -11.23 -51.62 9.36
C GLN A 162 -11.57 -52.51 10.57
N MET A 163 -12.87 -52.71 10.81
CA MET A 163 -13.40 -53.54 11.88
C MET A 163 -13.41 -55.01 11.47
N ALA A 164 -13.49 -55.92 12.45
CA ALA A 164 -13.48 -57.37 12.21
C ALA A 164 -14.64 -57.88 11.33
N ASP A 165 -15.73 -57.12 11.24
CA ASP A 165 -16.90 -57.42 10.40
C ASP A 165 -16.81 -56.84 8.98
N GLY A 166 -15.65 -56.28 8.62
CA GLY A 166 -15.39 -55.68 7.31
C GLY A 166 -15.84 -54.23 7.16
N ARG A 167 -16.49 -53.64 8.17
CA ARG A 167 -16.90 -52.22 8.14
C ARG A 167 -15.76 -51.28 8.48
N TRP A 168 -15.80 -50.08 7.94
CA TRP A 168 -14.80 -49.04 8.15
C TRP A 168 -15.26 -48.06 9.24
N LYS A 169 -14.35 -47.65 10.13
CA LYS A 169 -14.62 -46.68 11.20
C LYS A 169 -13.63 -45.53 11.12
N LEU A 170 -14.15 -44.31 10.98
CA LEU A 170 -13.38 -43.07 11.09
C LEU A 170 -13.22 -42.70 12.57
N ARG A 171 -12.01 -42.30 12.98
CA ARG A 171 -11.73 -41.75 14.31
C ARG A 171 -11.65 -40.23 14.21
N THR A 172 -12.60 -39.53 14.83
CA THR A 172 -12.74 -38.07 14.74
C THR A 172 -12.12 -37.30 15.90
N GLU A 173 -11.51 -38.00 16.87
CA GLU A 173 -11.06 -37.39 18.14
C GLU A 173 -9.68 -36.71 18.01
N ASP A 174 -8.78 -37.24 17.18
CA ASP A 174 -7.40 -36.76 17.05
C ASP A 174 -7.00 -36.58 15.58
N LEU A 175 -6.58 -35.35 15.21
CA LEU A 175 -5.87 -35.10 13.96
C LEU A 175 -4.39 -35.46 14.13
N LYS A 176 -3.84 -36.16 13.15
CA LYS A 176 -2.40 -36.46 13.07
C LYS A 176 -1.81 -35.82 11.82
N SER A 177 -0.57 -35.34 11.93
CA SER A 177 0.17 -34.95 10.74
C SER A 177 0.80 -36.15 10.04
N LYS A 178 0.69 -36.19 8.70
CA LYS A 178 1.34 -37.17 7.82
C LYS A 178 1.97 -36.46 6.63
N LYS A 179 3.20 -36.81 6.27
CA LYS A 179 3.86 -36.22 5.09
C LYS A 179 3.17 -36.69 3.82
N ALA A 180 3.02 -35.81 2.84
CA ALA A 180 2.50 -36.15 1.51
C ALA A 180 3.29 -37.29 0.85
N SER A 181 4.57 -37.43 1.18
CA SER A 181 5.42 -38.53 0.72
C SER A 181 5.02 -39.90 1.28
N GLU A 182 4.33 -39.99 2.42
CA GLU A 182 3.92 -41.26 3.04
C GLU A 182 2.67 -41.87 2.39
N PHE A 183 1.96 -41.13 1.53
CA PHE A 183 0.73 -41.59 0.90
C PHE A 183 1.04 -42.55 -0.26
N GLU A 184 0.41 -43.72 -0.28
CA GLU A 184 0.69 -44.77 -1.27
C GLU A 184 -0.50 -45.04 -2.19
N ARG A 185 -1.69 -45.36 -1.66
CA ARG A 185 -2.87 -45.68 -2.49
C ARG A 185 -4.01 -44.69 -2.34
N THR A 186 -4.61 -44.30 -3.46
CA THR A 186 -5.77 -43.39 -3.50
C THR A 186 -7.06 -44.12 -3.18
N TYR A 187 -8.14 -43.36 -2.96
CA TYR A 187 -9.48 -43.90 -2.73
C TYR A 187 -9.93 -44.90 -3.82
N GLU A 188 -9.67 -44.61 -5.10
CA GLU A 188 -10.03 -45.51 -6.22
C GLU A 188 -9.31 -46.84 -6.13
N GLU A 189 -8.07 -46.82 -5.65
CA GLU A 189 -7.23 -48.01 -5.58
C GLU A 189 -7.63 -48.89 -4.38
N ILE A 190 -8.35 -48.35 -3.39
CA ILE A 190 -8.78 -49.04 -2.16
C ILE A 190 -10.23 -49.53 -2.32
N GLU A 191 -10.42 -50.86 -2.34
CA GLU A 191 -11.75 -51.50 -2.50
C GLU A 191 -12.59 -50.92 -3.67
N PHE A 192 -11.93 -50.42 -4.72
CA PHE A 192 -12.58 -49.73 -5.85
C PHE A 192 -13.48 -48.55 -5.43
N GLY A 193 -13.17 -47.89 -4.31
CA GLY A 193 -13.95 -46.78 -3.77
C GLY A 193 -15.32 -47.18 -3.24
N ASN A 194 -15.53 -48.44 -2.82
CA ASN A 194 -16.81 -48.93 -2.32
C ASN A 194 -16.73 -49.39 -0.85
N LEU A 195 -16.50 -48.42 0.05
CA LEU A 195 -16.32 -48.67 1.48
C LEU A 195 -17.66 -48.69 2.23
N THR A 196 -17.88 -49.72 3.07
CA THR A 196 -19.06 -49.78 3.96
C THR A 196 -18.71 -49.24 5.35
N TRP A 197 -19.28 -48.10 5.73
CA TRP A 197 -18.96 -47.44 7.00
C TRP A 197 -19.82 -47.94 8.16
N ALA A 198 -19.22 -47.99 9.35
CA ALA A 198 -19.91 -48.32 10.60
C ALA A 198 -20.87 -47.20 11.06
N ASN A 199 -20.56 -45.95 10.73
CA ASN A 199 -21.38 -44.77 11.02
C ASN A 199 -21.21 -43.71 9.92
N ASN A 200 -22.24 -43.52 9.08
CA ASN A 200 -22.18 -42.59 7.95
C ASN A 200 -22.23 -41.11 8.36
N SER A 201 -22.77 -40.78 9.54
CA SER A 201 -23.04 -39.38 9.96
C SER A 201 -21.78 -38.53 10.12
N GLN A 202 -20.63 -39.18 10.33
CA GLN A 202 -19.34 -38.55 10.61
C GLN A 202 -18.38 -38.61 9.43
N VAL A 203 -18.77 -39.28 8.35
CA VAL A 203 -17.92 -39.53 7.19
C VAL A 203 -18.14 -38.42 6.18
N PRO A 204 -17.07 -37.75 5.70
CA PRO A 204 -17.19 -36.79 4.61
C PRO A 204 -17.77 -37.41 3.34
N GLU A 205 -18.35 -36.60 2.46
CA GLU A 205 -18.80 -37.08 1.16
C GLU A 205 -17.60 -37.53 0.31
N MET A 206 -17.65 -38.78 -0.20
CA MET A 206 -16.59 -39.41 -1.01
C MET A 206 -17.18 -40.03 -2.28
N PRO A 207 -16.51 -39.95 -3.44
CA PRO A 207 -15.29 -39.16 -3.67
C PRO A 207 -15.55 -37.65 -3.55
N ASN A 208 -14.50 -36.88 -3.32
CA ASN A 208 -14.58 -35.43 -3.17
C ASN A 208 -15.23 -34.81 -4.42
N CYS A 209 -16.31 -34.04 -4.23
CA CYS A 209 -17.10 -33.47 -5.32
C CYS A 209 -16.31 -32.53 -6.24
N GLN A 210 -15.22 -31.92 -5.76
CA GLN A 210 -14.36 -31.03 -6.54
C GLN A 210 -13.56 -31.76 -7.63
N ARG A 211 -13.51 -33.11 -7.60
CA ARG A 211 -12.99 -33.91 -8.71
C ARG A 211 -13.70 -33.65 -10.02
N MET A 212 -15.01 -33.40 -9.98
CA MET A 212 -15.80 -33.10 -11.17
C MET A 212 -15.38 -31.81 -11.87
N LEU A 213 -14.59 -30.98 -11.20
CA LEU A 213 -14.12 -29.71 -11.74
C LEU A 213 -12.88 -29.84 -12.63
N VAL A 214 -12.19 -31.00 -12.62
CA VAL A 214 -10.94 -31.25 -13.35
C VAL A 214 -11.00 -32.52 -14.20
N ASP A 215 -10.18 -32.56 -15.25
CA ASP A 215 -9.99 -33.79 -16.02
C ASP A 215 -8.95 -34.70 -15.32
N ASP A 216 -8.80 -35.96 -15.77
CA ASP A 216 -7.97 -36.95 -15.05
C ASP A 216 -6.47 -36.63 -14.99
N ASP A 217 -5.95 -35.81 -15.90
CA ASP A 217 -4.54 -35.41 -15.97
C ASP A 217 -4.23 -34.06 -15.32
N GLU A 218 -5.24 -33.39 -14.74
CA GLU A 218 -5.14 -32.02 -14.25
C GLU A 218 -5.10 -31.95 -12.71
N ASP A 219 -4.23 -31.07 -12.19
CA ASP A 219 -4.19 -30.69 -10.76
C ASP A 219 -5.14 -29.50 -10.51
N LEU A 220 -5.77 -29.42 -9.33
CA LEU A 220 -6.61 -28.28 -8.91
C LEU A 220 -5.91 -27.44 -7.84
N PHE A 221 -5.75 -26.14 -8.08
CA PHE A 221 -5.16 -25.18 -7.15
C PHE A 221 -6.15 -24.07 -6.76
N THR A 222 -5.95 -23.50 -5.58
CA THR A 222 -6.57 -22.25 -5.18
C THR A 222 -5.55 -21.11 -5.27
N ILE A 223 -5.93 -20.01 -5.91
CA ILE A 223 -5.09 -18.82 -6.08
C ILE A 223 -5.74 -17.63 -5.36
N MET A 224 -4.97 -17.01 -4.49
CA MET A 224 -5.38 -15.81 -3.75
C MET A 224 -5.13 -14.56 -4.59
N VAL A 225 -6.13 -13.70 -4.74
CA VAL A 225 -6.05 -12.45 -5.48
C VAL A 225 -6.67 -11.30 -4.68
N SER A 226 -5.85 -10.29 -4.36
CA SER A 226 -6.34 -9.08 -3.70
C SER A 226 -6.53 -7.97 -4.74
N PRO A 227 -7.77 -7.50 -4.96
CA PRO A 227 -7.99 -6.34 -5.81
C PRO A 227 -7.65 -5.06 -5.04
N TRP A 228 -7.22 -4.05 -5.77
CA TRP A 228 -6.99 -2.69 -5.28
C TRP A 228 -7.70 -1.73 -6.22
N ALA A 229 -8.42 -0.76 -5.66
CA ALA A 229 -9.08 0.30 -6.42
C ALA A 229 -8.71 1.68 -5.89
N ASP A 230 -8.63 2.67 -6.78
CA ASP A 230 -8.30 4.04 -6.41
C ASP A 230 -8.69 5.04 -7.49
N ASP A 231 -8.90 6.29 -7.07
CA ASP A 231 -9.26 7.39 -7.95
C ASP A 231 -8.03 8.17 -8.43
N VAL A 232 -7.88 8.23 -9.75
CA VAL A 232 -6.66 8.74 -10.37
C VAL A 232 -6.99 9.75 -11.45
N SER A 233 -6.13 10.77 -11.60
CA SER A 233 -6.18 11.64 -12.77
C SER A 233 -5.54 10.95 -13.98
N GLY A 234 -6.25 10.97 -15.12
CA GLY A 234 -5.70 10.60 -16.43
C GLY A 234 -4.66 11.58 -16.97
N ASN A 235 -4.57 12.79 -16.37
CA ASN A 235 -3.62 13.83 -16.74
C ASN A 235 -2.38 13.83 -15.83
N LYS A 236 -1.35 14.58 -16.22
CA LYS A 236 -0.21 14.90 -15.33
C LYS A 236 -0.62 15.85 -14.20
N SER A 237 -1.61 16.73 -14.42
CA SER A 237 -2.24 17.55 -13.39
C SER A 237 -3.43 16.81 -12.75
N LYS A 238 -3.74 17.13 -11.48
CA LYS A 238 -4.86 16.51 -10.76
C LYS A 238 -6.24 17.03 -11.17
N GLN A 239 -6.31 18.16 -11.86
CA GLN A 239 -7.56 18.75 -12.33
C GLN A 239 -7.91 18.18 -13.71
N TYR A 240 -9.17 17.74 -13.83
CA TYR A 240 -9.81 17.20 -15.05
C TYR A 240 -9.36 15.79 -15.44
N ASN A 241 -10.29 14.96 -15.92
CA ASN A 241 -10.10 13.57 -16.38
C ASN A 241 -9.94 12.49 -15.27
N LYS A 242 -10.85 12.49 -14.28
CA LYS A 242 -10.90 11.49 -13.20
C LYS A 242 -11.22 10.09 -13.77
N HIS A 243 -10.50 9.09 -13.29
CA HIS A 243 -10.75 7.67 -13.55
C HIS A 243 -10.75 6.91 -12.23
N MET A 244 -11.58 5.88 -12.15
CA MET A 244 -11.49 4.84 -11.12
C MET A 244 -10.70 3.67 -11.70
N ASN A 245 -9.51 3.41 -11.16
CA ASN A 245 -8.62 2.33 -11.59
C ASN A 245 -8.76 1.11 -10.69
N MET A 246 -8.53 -0.07 -11.26
CA MET A 246 -8.49 -1.33 -10.53
C MET A 246 -7.28 -2.18 -10.96
N TYR A 247 -6.49 -2.60 -9.99
CA TYR A 247 -5.32 -3.48 -10.14
C TYR A 247 -5.44 -4.70 -9.23
N THR A 248 -4.55 -5.67 -9.42
CA THR A 248 -4.40 -6.83 -8.52
C THR A 248 -2.98 -7.39 -8.57
N GLY A 249 -2.64 -8.22 -7.59
CA GLY A 249 -1.45 -9.06 -7.54
C GLY A 249 -1.83 -10.50 -7.23
N ASN A 250 -0.97 -11.45 -7.61
CA ASN A 250 -1.12 -12.86 -7.28
C ASN A 250 -0.61 -13.11 -5.85
N GLY A 251 -1.52 -13.19 -4.88
CA GLY A 251 -1.22 -13.33 -3.46
C GLY A 251 -0.53 -14.65 -3.07
N CYS A 252 -0.39 -15.60 -3.99
CA CYS A 252 0.44 -16.80 -3.83
C CYS A 252 1.93 -16.53 -4.05
N LEU A 253 2.33 -15.34 -4.49
CA LEU A 253 3.75 -14.98 -4.63
C LEU A 253 4.33 -14.43 -3.33
N PRO A 254 5.63 -14.67 -3.06
CA PRO A 254 6.30 -14.06 -1.92
C PRO A 254 6.35 -12.54 -2.07
N GLY A 255 6.26 -11.82 -0.95
CA GLY A 255 6.16 -10.37 -0.90
C GLY A 255 7.34 -9.66 -1.57
N ARG A 256 8.53 -10.27 -1.60
CA ARG A 256 9.70 -9.75 -2.35
C ARG A 256 9.46 -9.61 -3.86
N LEU A 257 8.59 -10.44 -4.43
CA LEU A 257 8.18 -10.38 -5.85
C LEU A 257 6.99 -9.44 -6.03
N LEU A 258 6.01 -9.49 -5.11
CA LEU A 258 4.86 -8.58 -5.13
C LEU A 258 5.24 -7.10 -5.00
N GLN A 259 6.42 -6.79 -4.44
CA GLN A 259 7.00 -5.45 -4.40
C GLN A 259 7.65 -4.99 -5.72
N GLN A 260 7.61 -5.80 -6.78
CA GLN A 260 8.09 -5.42 -8.12
C GLN A 260 6.93 -5.04 -9.05
N GLU A 261 7.06 -3.94 -9.80
CA GLU A 261 6.02 -3.48 -10.73
C GLU A 261 5.68 -4.53 -11.79
N PHE A 262 6.62 -5.45 -12.07
CA PHE A 262 6.39 -6.60 -12.93
C PHE A 262 5.14 -7.37 -12.48
N HIS A 263 4.90 -7.55 -11.19
CA HIS A 263 3.80 -8.36 -10.63
C HIS A 263 2.52 -7.57 -10.34
N VAL A 264 2.42 -6.32 -10.81
CA VAL A 264 1.17 -5.56 -10.77
C VAL A 264 0.37 -5.86 -12.04
N HIS A 265 -0.87 -6.29 -11.87
CA HIS A 265 -1.76 -6.65 -12.97
C HIS A 265 -2.93 -5.68 -13.09
N TYR A 266 -3.14 -5.15 -14.29
CA TYR A 266 -4.27 -4.29 -14.61
C TYR A 266 -5.57 -5.11 -14.74
N ILE A 267 -6.65 -4.64 -14.09
CA ILE A 267 -8.00 -5.19 -14.24
C ILE A 267 -8.82 -4.27 -15.14
N SER A 268 -9.12 -3.05 -14.69
CA SER A 268 -9.99 -2.12 -15.40
C SER A 268 -9.71 -0.67 -15.00
N SER A 269 -10.24 0.25 -15.79
CA SER A 269 -10.25 1.67 -15.47
C SER A 269 -11.44 2.33 -16.14
N SER A 270 -12.16 3.21 -15.45
CA SER A 270 -13.33 3.88 -16.02
C SER A 270 -13.42 5.33 -15.58
N PRO A 271 -13.74 6.27 -16.48
CA PRO A 271 -14.09 7.65 -16.11
C PRO A 271 -15.55 7.78 -15.62
N HIS A 272 -16.36 6.73 -15.75
CA HIS A 272 -17.80 6.77 -15.45
C HIS A 272 -18.23 5.77 -14.38
N ALA A 273 -17.68 4.56 -14.42
CA ALA A 273 -18.05 3.50 -13.49
C ALA A 273 -17.26 3.62 -12.17
N SER A 274 -17.98 3.58 -11.06
CA SER A 274 -17.45 3.50 -9.70
C SER A 274 -16.67 2.21 -9.44
N SER A 275 -15.97 2.14 -8.30
CA SER A 275 -15.28 0.92 -7.87
C SER A 275 -16.26 -0.23 -7.67
N SER A 276 -17.42 0.03 -7.05
CA SER A 276 -18.44 -1.01 -6.80
C SER A 276 -19.00 -1.60 -8.09
N GLU A 277 -19.23 -0.78 -9.12
CA GLU A 277 -19.65 -1.28 -10.45
C GLU A 277 -18.57 -2.15 -11.11
N GLN A 278 -17.29 -1.80 -10.94
CA GLN A 278 -16.18 -2.61 -11.45
C GLN A 278 -16.00 -3.89 -10.63
N PHE A 279 -16.23 -3.84 -9.31
CA PHE A 279 -16.17 -4.99 -8.42
C PHE A 279 -17.25 -6.03 -8.72
N ALA A 280 -18.41 -5.62 -9.25
CA ALA A 280 -19.43 -6.57 -9.70
C ALA A 280 -18.88 -7.52 -10.77
N ALA A 281 -18.23 -6.98 -11.81
CA ALA A 281 -17.60 -7.78 -12.86
C ALA A 281 -16.43 -8.63 -12.33
N PHE A 282 -15.64 -8.08 -11.42
CA PHE A 282 -14.56 -8.82 -10.75
C PHE A 282 -15.09 -10.00 -9.92
N ARG A 283 -16.12 -9.79 -9.08
CA ARG A 283 -16.79 -10.85 -8.32
C ARG A 283 -17.30 -11.93 -9.26
N ASP A 284 -17.95 -11.56 -10.37
CA ASP A 284 -18.50 -12.53 -11.31
C ASP A 284 -17.38 -13.41 -11.93
N HIS A 285 -16.22 -12.82 -12.24
CA HIS A 285 -15.04 -13.59 -12.63
C HIS A 285 -14.59 -14.55 -11.52
N VAL A 286 -14.46 -14.08 -10.27
CA VAL A 286 -14.06 -14.92 -9.13
C VAL A 286 -15.05 -16.08 -8.92
N LYS A 287 -16.34 -15.79 -8.79
CA LYS A 287 -17.41 -16.79 -8.61
C LYS A 287 -17.47 -17.80 -9.75
N SER A 288 -17.28 -17.35 -10.99
CA SER A 288 -17.30 -18.27 -12.14
C SER A 288 -16.25 -19.38 -12.02
N THR A 289 -15.13 -19.12 -11.33
CA THR A 289 -14.06 -20.12 -11.17
C THR A 289 -14.41 -21.25 -10.23
N GLU A 290 -15.40 -21.08 -9.34
CA GLU A 290 -15.83 -22.13 -8.41
C GLU A 290 -16.52 -23.29 -9.12
N THR A 291 -17.23 -23.00 -10.22
CA THR A 291 -17.93 -24.00 -11.04
C THR A 291 -17.19 -24.30 -12.34
N LYS A 292 -16.41 -23.35 -12.86
CA LYS A 292 -15.60 -23.48 -14.07
C LYS A 292 -14.18 -22.98 -13.79
N PRO A 293 -13.34 -23.76 -13.11
CA PRO A 293 -11.97 -23.35 -12.81
C PRO A 293 -11.18 -22.94 -14.06
N ILE A 294 -10.23 -22.04 -13.84
CA ILE A 294 -9.35 -21.50 -14.88
C ILE A 294 -8.48 -22.61 -15.43
N LYS A 295 -8.56 -22.89 -16.73
CA LYS A 295 -7.65 -23.83 -17.39
C LYS A 295 -6.28 -23.17 -17.62
N ALA A 296 -5.22 -23.78 -17.12
CA ALA A 296 -3.87 -23.26 -17.21
C ALA A 296 -2.84 -24.36 -17.46
N TYR A 297 -1.60 -23.94 -17.74
CA TYR A 297 -0.44 -24.80 -17.78
C TYR A 297 0.52 -24.36 -16.69
N ASN A 298 0.86 -25.25 -15.77
CA ASN A 298 1.84 -24.95 -14.74
C ASN A 298 3.25 -25.17 -15.32
N ALA A 299 3.97 -24.09 -15.59
CA ALA A 299 5.30 -24.12 -16.18
C ALA A 299 6.36 -24.76 -15.25
N ALA A 300 6.12 -24.77 -13.93
CA ALA A 300 7.01 -25.41 -12.96
C ALA A 300 6.90 -26.94 -13.01
N THR A 301 5.67 -27.47 -13.05
CA THR A 301 5.43 -28.93 -13.09
C THR A 301 5.33 -29.48 -14.52
N LYS A 302 5.24 -28.61 -15.52
CA LYS A 302 5.00 -28.93 -16.94
C LYS A 302 3.70 -29.71 -17.19
N ARG A 303 2.70 -29.52 -16.34
CA ARG A 303 1.39 -30.20 -16.41
C ARG A 303 0.27 -29.19 -16.60
N LYS A 304 -0.85 -29.67 -17.15
CA LYS A 304 -2.09 -28.91 -17.16
C LYS A 304 -2.63 -28.83 -15.73
N CYS A 305 -3.26 -27.72 -15.41
CA CYS A 305 -3.88 -27.51 -14.11
C CYS A 305 -5.13 -26.64 -14.24
N ARG A 306 -5.91 -26.65 -13.18
CA ARG A 306 -7.08 -25.81 -13.00
C ARG A 306 -6.96 -24.97 -11.74
N CYS A 307 -7.54 -23.77 -11.77
CA CYS A 307 -7.44 -22.85 -10.65
C CYS A 307 -8.77 -22.20 -10.26
N ILE A 308 -9.01 -22.11 -8.96
CA ILE A 308 -10.11 -21.37 -8.34
C ILE A 308 -9.55 -20.10 -7.71
N LEU A 309 -10.27 -18.98 -7.85
CA LEU A 309 -9.87 -17.70 -7.26
C LEU A 309 -10.54 -17.47 -5.90
N ARG A 310 -9.77 -16.86 -4.99
CA ARG A 310 -10.21 -16.41 -3.66
C ARG A 310 -9.67 -15.01 -3.38
N VAL A 311 -10.36 -14.26 -2.53
CA VAL A 311 -10.01 -12.85 -2.22
C VAL A 311 -9.66 -12.74 -0.73
N PRO A 312 -8.36 -12.72 -0.36
CA PRO A 312 -7.95 -12.75 1.05
C PRO A 312 -8.04 -11.39 1.74
N GLY A 313 -8.07 -10.29 0.99
CA GLY A 313 -8.12 -8.95 1.56
C GLY A 313 -8.26 -7.85 0.52
N LEU A 314 -8.66 -6.67 1.02
CA LEU A 314 -8.97 -5.45 0.27
C LEU A 314 -8.03 -4.31 0.72
N PRO A 315 -6.76 -4.32 0.27
CA PRO A 315 -5.88 -3.20 0.50
C PRO A 315 -6.39 -2.01 -0.33
N ALA A 316 -6.62 -0.86 0.29
CA ALA A 316 -6.93 0.39 -0.38
C ALA A 316 -6.70 1.58 0.56
N ASP A 317 -6.95 2.80 0.10
CA ASP A 317 -6.94 3.96 0.98
C ASP A 317 -8.15 3.95 1.94
N ASN A 318 -8.18 4.86 2.92
CA ASN A 318 -9.21 4.83 3.97
C ASN A 318 -10.64 5.10 3.45
N PRO A 319 -10.88 6.12 2.61
CA PRO A 319 -12.16 6.32 1.93
C PRO A 319 -12.61 5.09 1.15
N GLN A 320 -11.74 4.50 0.33
CA GLN A 320 -12.07 3.34 -0.49
C GLN A 320 -12.39 2.11 0.38
N GLN A 321 -11.60 1.82 1.42
CA GLN A 321 -11.90 0.73 2.36
C GLN A 321 -13.21 0.96 3.13
N SER A 322 -13.59 2.21 3.41
CA SER A 322 -14.89 2.53 4.02
C SER A 322 -16.04 2.23 3.05
N GLU A 323 -15.87 2.54 1.77
CA GLU A 323 -16.85 2.22 0.73
C GLU A 323 -16.97 0.71 0.50
N GLU A 324 -15.84 0.00 0.43
CA GLU A 324 -15.79 -1.46 0.29
C GLU A 324 -16.46 -2.17 1.47
N ALA A 325 -16.37 -1.61 2.67
CA ALA A 325 -17.05 -2.09 3.88
C ALA A 325 -18.52 -1.66 4.00
N SER A 326 -19.09 -0.97 2.99
CA SER A 326 -20.43 -0.39 3.03
C SER A 326 -20.67 0.50 4.28
N HIS A 327 -19.63 1.25 4.67
CA HIS A 327 -19.60 2.07 5.87
C HIS A 327 -19.77 3.56 5.54
N MET A 328 -20.59 4.25 6.34
CA MET A 328 -21.02 5.65 6.13
C MET A 328 -19.91 6.70 6.33
N GLY A 329 -18.74 6.31 6.86
CA GLY A 329 -17.59 7.18 7.06
C GLY A 329 -17.56 7.89 8.42
N SER A 330 -16.69 8.90 8.54
CA SER A 330 -16.32 9.50 9.84
C SER A 330 -17.44 10.27 10.55
N ASN A 331 -18.50 10.64 9.84
CA ASN A 331 -19.64 11.38 10.40
C ASN A 331 -20.70 10.46 11.03
N ALA A 332 -20.50 9.14 10.98
CA ALA A 332 -21.38 8.18 11.63
C ALA A 332 -21.29 8.22 13.17
N ASN A 333 -22.37 7.78 13.83
CA ASN A 333 -22.31 7.52 15.27
C ASN A 333 -21.21 6.50 15.56
N HIS A 334 -21.10 5.46 14.73
CA HIS A 334 -20.05 4.44 14.78
C HIS A 334 -19.09 4.62 13.60
N PRO A 335 -18.06 5.47 13.72
CA PRO A 335 -17.22 5.90 12.59
C PRO A 335 -16.16 4.87 12.18
N CYS A 336 -16.01 3.76 12.91
CA CYS A 336 -15.09 2.69 12.55
C CYS A 336 -15.76 1.70 11.60
N ARG A 337 -15.08 1.41 10.48
CA ARG A 337 -15.53 0.39 9.52
C ARG A 337 -15.35 -1.04 10.02
N LYS A 338 -14.48 -1.26 11.01
CA LYS A 338 -14.14 -2.59 11.55
C LYS A 338 -14.96 -2.98 12.78
N CYS A 339 -15.35 -2.00 13.59
CA CYS A 339 -15.99 -2.25 14.87
C CYS A 339 -17.10 -1.26 15.20
N HIS A 340 -17.78 -1.53 16.31
CA HIS A 340 -18.91 -0.76 16.82
C HIS A 340 -18.52 0.38 17.75
N TRP A 341 -17.23 0.72 17.89
CA TRP A 341 -16.85 1.89 18.68
C TRP A 341 -17.53 3.15 18.13
N GLY A 342 -18.12 3.94 19.03
CA GLY A 342 -18.79 5.17 18.66
C GLY A 342 -19.88 5.60 19.63
N GLY A 343 -20.96 6.14 19.07
CA GLY A 343 -22.06 6.79 19.77
C GLY A 343 -22.28 8.22 19.31
N THR A 344 -23.31 8.84 19.87
CA THR A 344 -23.59 10.26 19.69
C THR A 344 -22.43 11.12 20.20
N THR A 345 -22.43 12.39 19.80
CA THR A 345 -21.41 13.35 20.24
C THR A 345 -21.33 13.46 21.77
N LYS A 346 -22.45 13.30 22.48
CA LYS A 346 -22.52 13.36 23.94
C LYS A 346 -21.98 12.08 24.60
N GLU A 347 -22.31 10.91 24.04
CA GLU A 347 -21.81 9.63 24.57
C GLU A 347 -20.28 9.53 24.43
N LYS A 348 -19.73 9.98 23.29
CA LYS A 348 -18.28 10.08 23.04
C LYS A 348 -17.54 11.00 24.02
N GLU A 349 -18.26 11.81 24.80
CA GLU A 349 -17.68 12.69 25.82
C GLU A 349 -17.64 12.03 27.21
N THR A 350 -18.21 10.84 27.41
CA THR A 350 -18.13 10.11 28.68
C THR A 350 -16.74 9.49 28.86
N ASP A 351 -16.29 9.34 30.12
CA ASP A 351 -14.96 8.78 30.41
C ASP A 351 -14.82 7.35 29.88
N GLN A 352 -15.90 6.56 29.97
CA GLN A 352 -15.94 5.20 29.46
C GLN A 352 -15.77 5.14 27.93
N ILE A 353 -16.62 5.83 27.16
CA ILE A 353 -16.55 5.78 25.69
C ILE A 353 -15.26 6.43 25.17
N TYR A 354 -14.72 7.42 25.88
CA TYR A 354 -13.41 8.00 25.58
C TYR A 354 -12.29 6.99 25.82
N HIS A 355 -12.32 6.21 26.90
CA HIS A 355 -11.35 5.14 27.10
C HIS A 355 -11.48 4.06 26.00
N GLU A 356 -12.70 3.64 25.69
CA GLU A 356 -12.98 2.63 24.65
C GLU A 356 -12.51 3.04 23.24
N CYS A 357 -12.34 4.34 22.95
CA CYS A 357 -11.80 4.78 21.66
C CYS A 357 -10.34 4.40 21.42
N HIS A 358 -9.65 3.97 22.47
CA HIS A 358 -8.27 3.49 22.46
C HIS A 358 -8.16 1.96 22.35
N LEU A 359 -9.30 1.27 22.28
CA LEU A 359 -9.40 -0.19 22.24
C LEU A 359 -10.16 -0.62 20.98
N ALA A 360 -9.89 -1.84 20.52
CA ALA A 360 -10.70 -2.47 19.49
C ALA A 360 -12.10 -2.77 20.07
N GLY A 361 -13.14 -2.18 19.48
CA GLY A 361 -14.52 -2.49 19.85
C GLY A 361 -14.99 -3.85 19.31
N ALA A 362 -16.24 -4.21 19.61
CA ALA A 362 -16.88 -5.39 19.02
C ALA A 362 -16.86 -5.30 17.48
N LEU A 363 -16.35 -6.34 16.82
CA LEU A 363 -16.16 -6.36 15.38
C LEU A 363 -17.51 -6.39 14.63
N ARG A 364 -17.56 -5.73 13.48
CA ARG A 364 -18.65 -5.85 12.50
C ARG A 364 -18.47 -7.14 11.69
N SER A 365 -19.53 -7.57 11.02
CA SER A 365 -19.45 -8.66 10.04
C SER A 365 -20.20 -8.36 8.75
N ALA A 366 -19.83 -9.04 7.67
CA ALA A 366 -20.53 -8.98 6.40
C ALA A 366 -22.00 -9.41 6.54
N GLU A 367 -22.30 -10.41 7.38
CA GLU A 367 -23.67 -10.85 7.68
C GLU A 367 -24.48 -9.74 8.34
N GLU A 368 -23.92 -9.09 9.36
CA GLU A 368 -24.56 -7.97 10.04
C GLU A 368 -24.85 -6.81 9.07
N ILE A 369 -23.87 -6.49 8.20
CA ILE A 369 -24.01 -5.45 7.19
C ILE A 369 -25.15 -5.80 6.22
N ARG A 370 -25.23 -7.03 5.71
CA ARG A 370 -26.35 -7.47 4.85
C ARG A 370 -27.69 -7.32 5.56
N GLY A 371 -27.79 -7.72 6.82
CA GLY A 371 -29.00 -7.55 7.63
C GLY A 371 -29.39 -6.08 7.81
N ASN A 372 -28.41 -5.19 8.01
CA ASN A 372 -28.64 -3.74 8.08
C ASN A 372 -29.15 -3.17 6.75
N LEU A 373 -28.53 -3.53 5.62
CA LEU A 373 -28.93 -3.08 4.28
C LEU A 373 -30.31 -3.61 3.89
N GLN A 374 -30.63 -4.86 4.24
CA GLN A 374 -31.94 -5.46 4.01
C GLN A 374 -33.05 -4.68 4.73
N ARG A 375 -32.83 -4.34 6.02
CA ARG A 375 -33.77 -3.49 6.78
C ARG A 375 -33.93 -2.10 6.17
N GLN A 376 -32.87 -1.52 5.61
CA GLN A 376 -32.97 -0.23 4.89
C GLN A 376 -33.84 -0.35 3.64
N LEU A 377 -33.68 -1.42 2.85
CA LEU A 377 -34.52 -1.68 1.67
C LEU A 377 -35.99 -1.87 2.05
N GLU A 378 -36.28 -2.60 3.13
CA GLU A 378 -37.65 -2.81 3.63
C GLU A 378 -38.32 -1.50 4.06
N LEU A 379 -37.59 -0.60 4.73
CA LEU A 379 -38.10 0.74 5.07
C LEU A 379 -38.33 1.59 3.82
N ALA A 380 -37.41 1.52 2.83
CA ALA A 380 -37.55 2.24 1.57
C ALA A 380 -38.77 1.76 0.75
N MET A 381 -39.05 0.45 0.73
CA MET A 381 -40.24 -0.15 0.11
C MET A 381 -41.55 0.35 0.72
N ARG A 382 -41.53 0.82 1.97
CA ARG A 382 -42.67 1.44 2.66
C ARG A 382 -42.72 2.97 2.53
N GLY A 383 -41.77 3.55 1.77
CA GLY A 383 -41.62 4.99 1.59
C GLY A 383 -41.01 5.74 2.79
N ASP A 384 -40.44 5.04 3.77
CA ASP A 384 -39.90 5.63 5.00
C ASP A 384 -38.44 6.09 4.86
N SER A 385 -38.24 7.15 4.08
CA SER A 385 -36.91 7.79 3.92
C SER A 385 -36.25 8.20 5.25
N LYS A 386 -37.03 8.67 6.23
CA LYS A 386 -36.52 9.12 7.53
C LYS A 386 -36.07 7.94 8.40
N GLY A 387 -36.80 6.83 8.36
CA GLY A 387 -36.41 5.57 9.01
C GLY A 387 -35.08 5.06 8.46
N VAL A 388 -34.89 5.11 7.13
CA VAL A 388 -33.62 4.75 6.49
C VAL A 388 -32.48 5.63 6.99
N GLU A 389 -32.61 6.96 6.97
CA GLU A 389 -31.58 7.88 7.46
C GLU A 389 -31.22 7.65 8.93
N ASN A 390 -32.23 7.39 9.77
CA ASN A 390 -32.01 7.08 11.18
C ASN A 390 -31.25 5.77 11.36
N LEU A 391 -31.60 4.73 10.60
CA LEU A 391 -30.95 3.42 10.66
C LEU A 391 -29.50 3.48 10.14
N GLN A 392 -29.26 4.20 9.04
CA GLN A 392 -27.91 4.46 8.52
C GLN A 392 -27.05 5.17 9.57
N ARG A 393 -27.59 6.19 10.24
CA ARG A 393 -26.87 6.92 11.29
C ARG A 393 -26.61 6.06 12.53
N ALA A 394 -27.60 5.27 12.95
CA ALA A 394 -27.52 4.43 14.12
C ALA A 394 -26.56 3.26 13.96
N THR A 395 -26.50 2.64 12.78
CA THR A 395 -25.61 1.49 12.51
C THR A 395 -24.26 1.88 11.90
N GLY A 396 -24.17 3.08 11.30
CA GLY A 396 -23.03 3.48 10.47
C GLY A 396 -22.94 2.73 9.13
N THR A 397 -23.95 1.95 8.75
CA THR A 397 -23.96 1.18 7.49
C THR A 397 -24.63 1.99 6.39
N LYS A 398 -23.90 2.26 5.30
CA LYS A 398 -24.42 2.95 4.11
C LYS A 398 -23.67 2.47 2.87
N ASP A 399 -24.40 1.83 1.96
CA ASP A 399 -23.86 1.29 0.72
C ASP A 399 -24.30 2.12 -0.50
N LYS A 400 -23.39 2.34 -1.47
CA LYS A 400 -23.70 3.15 -2.66
C LYS A 400 -24.69 2.46 -3.60
N ILE A 401 -24.59 1.14 -3.79
CA ILE A 401 -25.50 0.40 -4.67
C ILE A 401 -26.89 0.32 -4.03
N THR A 402 -26.97 -0.01 -2.74
CA THR A 402 -28.24 -0.01 -2.00
C THR A 402 -28.85 1.39 -1.95
N GLN A 403 -28.06 2.46 -1.81
CA GLN A 403 -28.57 3.83 -1.81
C GLN A 403 -29.28 4.20 -3.13
N TYR A 404 -28.71 3.82 -4.28
CA TYR A 404 -29.36 3.98 -5.58
C TYR A 404 -30.74 3.29 -5.61
N TRP A 405 -30.84 2.07 -5.09
CA TRP A 405 -32.11 1.36 -5.02
C TRP A 405 -33.09 1.98 -4.03
N ILE A 406 -32.62 2.44 -2.86
CA ILE A 406 -33.45 3.12 -1.86
C ILE A 406 -34.17 4.33 -2.49
N GLU A 407 -33.47 5.14 -3.27
CA GLU A 407 -34.04 6.32 -3.94
C GLU A 407 -35.12 5.93 -4.95
N LEU A 408 -34.87 4.91 -5.77
CA LEU A 408 -35.85 4.38 -6.71
C LEU A 408 -37.07 3.77 -6.01
N LEU A 409 -36.87 3.00 -4.95
CA LEU A 409 -37.94 2.38 -4.17
C LEU A 409 -38.86 3.42 -3.53
N VAL A 410 -38.28 4.46 -2.93
CA VAL A 410 -39.05 5.57 -2.34
C VAL A 410 -39.82 6.33 -3.42
N SER A 411 -39.23 6.58 -4.59
CA SER A 411 -39.93 7.20 -5.72
C SER A 411 -41.10 6.33 -6.19
N LYS A 412 -40.86 5.04 -6.42
CA LYS A 412 -41.87 4.08 -6.88
C LYS A 412 -43.03 3.96 -5.91
N PHE A 413 -42.75 3.92 -4.61
CA PHE A 413 -43.78 3.91 -3.58
C PHE A 413 -44.63 5.19 -3.61
N LYS A 414 -44.01 6.36 -3.78
CA LYS A 414 -44.73 7.64 -3.89
C LYS A 414 -45.63 7.68 -5.12
N GLU A 415 -45.17 7.18 -6.26
CA GLU A 415 -45.97 7.06 -7.49
C GLU A 415 -47.22 6.19 -7.28
N LEU A 416 -47.06 4.98 -6.73
CA LEU A 416 -48.17 4.07 -6.46
C LEU A 416 -49.16 4.64 -5.43
N LYS A 417 -48.65 5.33 -4.41
CA LYS A 417 -49.46 6.02 -3.40
C LYS A 417 -50.27 7.18 -3.99
N ALA A 418 -49.69 7.93 -4.93
CA ALA A 418 -50.40 9.00 -5.63
C ALA A 418 -51.53 8.45 -6.52
N GLY A 419 -51.32 7.29 -7.13
CA GLY A 419 -52.31 6.61 -7.98
C GLY A 419 -53.45 5.89 -7.24
N SER A 420 -53.43 5.80 -5.90
CA SER A 420 -54.43 5.01 -5.14
C SER A 420 -54.62 5.48 -3.69
N ARG A 421 -55.73 6.18 -3.40
CA ARG A 421 -56.03 6.73 -2.05
C ARG A 421 -56.56 5.73 -1.01
N ARG A 422 -56.94 4.50 -1.39
CA ARG A 422 -57.58 3.50 -0.51
C ARG A 422 -56.72 2.28 -0.16
N ARG A 423 -55.47 2.20 -0.65
CA ARG A 423 -54.59 1.03 -0.45
C ARG A 423 -53.76 1.19 0.82
N THR A 424 -53.49 0.08 1.51
CA THR A 424 -52.66 0.10 2.73
C THR A 424 -51.17 0.23 2.36
N VAL A 425 -50.34 0.62 3.33
CA VAL A 425 -48.88 0.69 3.14
C VAL A 425 -48.30 -0.69 2.81
N ASP A 426 -48.84 -1.75 3.40
CA ASP A 426 -48.37 -3.13 3.17
C ASP A 426 -48.71 -3.63 1.76
N ASP A 427 -49.88 -3.29 1.22
CA ASP A 427 -50.25 -3.62 -0.16
C ASP A 427 -49.33 -2.95 -1.18
N LEU A 428 -49.02 -1.67 -0.94
CA LEU A 428 -48.12 -0.88 -1.78
C LEU A 428 -46.68 -1.40 -1.67
N ALA A 429 -46.21 -1.71 -0.46
CA ALA A 429 -44.88 -2.25 -0.25
C ALA A 429 -44.69 -3.63 -0.91
N SER A 430 -45.73 -4.47 -0.91
CA SER A 430 -45.70 -5.78 -1.58
C SER A 430 -45.55 -5.65 -3.11
N GLU A 431 -46.25 -4.68 -3.71
CA GLU A 431 -46.12 -4.39 -5.15
C GLU A 431 -44.75 -3.81 -5.51
N VAL A 432 -44.22 -2.92 -4.67
CA VAL A 432 -42.85 -2.39 -4.82
C VAL A 432 -41.82 -3.52 -4.68
N LEU A 433 -42.00 -4.44 -3.73
CA LEU A 433 -41.12 -5.60 -3.55
C LEU A 433 -41.14 -6.52 -4.78
N GLN A 434 -42.31 -6.80 -5.34
CA GLN A 434 -42.42 -7.57 -6.58
C GLN A 434 -41.70 -6.88 -7.73
N TRP A 435 -41.95 -5.58 -7.93
CA TRP A 435 -41.24 -4.80 -8.94
C TRP A 435 -39.72 -4.85 -8.74
N PHE A 436 -39.26 -4.73 -7.49
CA PHE A 436 -37.85 -4.71 -7.12
C PHE A 436 -37.14 -6.04 -7.37
N SER A 437 -37.80 -7.16 -7.06
CA SER A 437 -37.27 -8.50 -7.28
C SER A 437 -37.13 -8.84 -8.77
N GLU A 438 -37.99 -8.24 -9.61
CA GLU A 438 -37.92 -8.35 -11.07
C GLU A 438 -36.82 -7.47 -11.69
N GLN A 439 -36.31 -6.46 -10.97
CA GLN A 439 -35.26 -5.59 -11.51
C GLN A 439 -33.90 -6.32 -11.56
N PRO A 440 -33.15 -6.23 -12.68
CA PRO A 440 -31.83 -6.83 -12.79
C PRO A 440 -30.79 -6.11 -11.92
N GLY A 441 -29.66 -6.78 -11.69
CA GLY A 441 -28.50 -6.21 -11.02
C GLY A 441 -28.42 -6.46 -9.51
N ASP A 442 -27.23 -6.24 -8.97
CA ASP A 442 -26.91 -6.28 -7.56
C ASP A 442 -27.72 -5.26 -6.76
N LYS A 443 -28.21 -5.68 -5.60
CA LYS A 443 -29.00 -4.84 -4.69
C LYS A 443 -28.17 -4.21 -3.57
N MET A 444 -26.97 -4.76 -3.38
CA MET A 444 -26.02 -4.40 -2.35
C MET A 444 -24.61 -4.45 -2.95
N ASN A 445 -23.63 -3.99 -2.16
CA ASN A 445 -22.22 -4.11 -2.49
C ASN A 445 -21.84 -5.54 -2.96
N PRO A 446 -21.27 -5.70 -4.17
CA PRO A 446 -20.91 -7.00 -4.71
C PRO A 446 -19.87 -7.74 -3.86
N LEU A 447 -19.02 -7.01 -3.12
CA LEU A 447 -17.98 -7.62 -2.28
C LEU A 447 -18.57 -8.42 -1.11
N LEU A 448 -19.76 -8.05 -0.62
CA LEU A 448 -20.44 -8.81 0.43
C LEU A 448 -20.71 -10.24 -0.02
N ASP A 449 -20.88 -10.46 -1.33
CA ASP A 449 -21.27 -11.72 -1.94
C ASP A 449 -20.10 -12.63 -2.33
N ILE A 450 -18.85 -12.28 -2.00
CA ILE A 450 -17.67 -13.13 -2.24
C ILE A 450 -17.47 -14.10 -1.08
N ALA A 451 -17.38 -15.40 -1.38
CA ALA A 451 -17.20 -16.43 -0.37
C ALA A 451 -15.86 -16.28 0.38
N GLY A 452 -15.93 -16.29 1.71
CA GLY A 452 -14.77 -16.17 2.59
C GLY A 452 -14.20 -14.75 2.73
N LEU A 453 -14.85 -13.72 2.15
CA LEU A 453 -14.47 -12.32 2.29
C LEU A 453 -15.44 -11.60 3.24
N ASP A 454 -14.89 -10.89 4.23
CA ASP A 454 -15.62 -9.93 5.06
C ASP A 454 -15.05 -8.52 4.84
N PRO A 455 -15.71 -7.67 4.03
CA PRO A 455 -15.18 -6.34 3.71
C PRO A 455 -15.03 -5.41 4.92
N SER A 456 -15.67 -5.70 6.06
CA SER A 456 -15.50 -4.92 7.29
C SER A 456 -14.22 -5.28 8.04
N GLN A 457 -13.78 -6.54 7.97
CA GLN A 457 -12.60 -7.03 8.69
C GLN A 457 -11.36 -7.19 7.81
N ASP A 458 -11.56 -7.48 6.52
CA ASP A 458 -10.50 -7.83 5.56
C ASP A 458 -9.90 -6.61 4.86
N THR A 459 -9.90 -5.47 5.56
CA THR A 459 -9.32 -4.20 5.14
C THR A 459 -8.11 -3.87 6.02
N PRO A 460 -6.98 -4.60 5.87
CA PRO A 460 -5.82 -4.44 6.74
C PRO A 460 -5.34 -2.99 6.75
N LEU A 461 -4.77 -2.56 7.88
CA LEU A 461 -4.27 -1.20 8.04
C LEU A 461 -3.20 -0.88 6.98
N GLU A 462 -3.49 0.12 6.14
CA GLU A 462 -2.59 0.54 5.06
C GLU A 462 -1.64 1.65 5.54
N LEU A 463 -0.33 1.41 5.39
CA LEU A 463 0.73 2.23 5.98
C LEU A 463 0.88 3.63 5.36
N LEU A 464 0.69 3.78 4.05
CA LEU A 464 0.87 5.07 3.37
C LEU A 464 -0.23 6.06 3.75
N HIS A 465 -1.49 5.66 3.66
CA HIS A 465 -2.66 6.52 3.83
C HIS A 465 -3.09 6.65 5.28
N THR A 466 -2.90 5.60 6.10
CA THR A 466 -3.28 5.63 7.52
C THR A 466 -2.16 6.25 8.36
N ILE A 467 -0.92 5.79 8.20
CA ILE A 467 0.21 6.24 9.02
C ILE A 467 0.83 7.52 8.45
N LEU A 468 1.42 7.46 7.24
CA LEU A 468 2.20 8.60 6.72
C LEU A 468 1.34 9.82 6.38
N LEU A 469 0.33 9.64 5.51
CA LEU A 469 -0.60 10.70 5.07
C LEU A 469 -1.78 10.90 6.05
N GLY A 470 -1.78 10.20 7.17
CA GLY A 470 -2.75 10.33 8.25
C GLY A 470 -2.07 10.79 9.53
N VAL A 471 -1.74 9.83 10.39
CA VAL A 471 -1.15 10.03 11.72
C VAL A 471 0.05 11.00 11.68
N ILE A 472 1.08 10.72 10.87
CA ILE A 472 2.30 11.54 10.82
C ILE A 472 2.01 12.92 10.24
N LYS A 473 1.13 13.00 9.23
CA LYS A 473 0.65 14.29 8.70
C LYS A 473 -0.08 15.12 9.77
N TYR A 474 -0.83 14.49 10.68
CA TYR A 474 -1.48 15.21 11.78
C TYR A 474 -0.46 15.77 12.78
N ILE A 475 0.56 14.97 13.15
CA ILE A 475 1.66 15.44 14.01
C ILE A 475 2.36 16.62 13.33
N TRP A 476 2.78 16.44 12.08
CA TRP A 476 3.47 17.48 11.31
C TRP A 476 2.65 18.76 11.22
N HIS A 477 1.36 18.68 10.88
CA HIS A 477 0.49 19.85 10.80
C HIS A 477 0.39 20.57 12.13
N HIS A 478 0.20 19.85 13.24
CA HIS A 478 0.14 20.46 14.56
C HIS A 478 1.44 21.22 14.87
N MET A 479 2.60 20.55 14.72
CA MET A 479 3.89 21.19 15.01
C MET A 479 4.18 22.37 14.08
N ASN A 480 4.11 22.14 12.78
CA ASN A 480 4.56 23.10 11.78
C ASN A 480 3.62 24.28 11.61
N THR A 481 2.30 24.10 11.75
CA THR A 481 1.30 25.17 11.52
C THR A 481 0.94 25.89 12.82
N GLU A 482 0.80 25.17 13.94
CA GLU A 482 0.24 25.74 15.18
C GLU A 482 1.32 26.13 16.21
N ARG A 483 2.55 25.62 16.09
CA ARG A 483 3.57 25.71 17.17
C ARG A 483 4.87 26.37 16.73
N TRP A 484 5.52 25.87 15.69
CA TRP A 484 6.85 26.34 15.29
C TRP A 484 6.82 27.73 14.64
N SER A 485 7.79 28.55 15.02
CA SER A 485 8.09 29.85 14.38
C SER A 485 8.89 29.68 13.08
N ASP A 486 9.14 30.78 12.35
CA ASP A 486 10.01 30.71 11.16
C ASP A 486 11.47 30.44 11.51
N SER A 487 11.96 30.91 12.65
CA SER A 487 13.31 30.60 13.14
C SER A 487 13.45 29.11 13.48
N ASP A 488 12.43 28.52 14.12
CA ASP A 488 12.40 27.08 14.43
C ASP A 488 12.47 26.24 13.16
N ARG A 489 11.64 26.60 12.17
CA ARG A 489 11.62 25.95 10.86
C ARG A 489 12.97 26.07 10.14
N HIS A 490 13.63 27.22 10.24
CA HIS A 490 14.95 27.42 9.66
C HIS A 490 16.02 26.56 10.34
N LEU A 491 16.04 26.52 11.68
CA LEU A 491 16.94 25.65 12.44
C LEU A 491 16.70 24.18 12.11
N LEU A 492 15.44 23.75 12.04
CA LEU A 492 15.07 22.40 11.64
C LEU A 492 15.58 22.08 10.22
N ALA A 493 15.48 23.02 9.27
CA ALA A 493 16.00 22.83 7.92
C ALA A 493 17.51 22.55 7.93
N ILE A 494 18.29 23.31 8.70
CA ILE A 494 19.74 23.13 8.84
C ILE A 494 20.05 21.75 9.44
N ARG A 495 19.34 21.37 10.51
CA ARG A 495 19.50 20.06 11.17
C ARG A 495 19.19 18.90 10.23
N LEU A 496 18.05 18.95 9.53
CA LEU A 496 17.64 17.95 8.54
C LEU A 496 18.61 17.85 7.35
N GLN A 497 19.22 18.98 6.95
CA GLN A 497 20.21 18.97 5.86
C GLN A 497 21.55 18.38 6.30
N SER A 498 21.82 18.37 7.61
CA SER A 498 23.06 17.87 8.23
C SER A 498 22.98 16.40 8.63
N THR A 499 21.81 15.77 8.49
CA THR A 499 21.58 14.36 8.84
C THR A 499 22.47 13.43 8.01
N ASP A 500 23.11 12.45 8.67
CA ASP A 500 23.71 11.33 7.97
C ASP A 500 22.60 10.38 7.49
N ILE A 501 22.40 10.29 6.18
CA ILE A 501 21.35 9.46 5.58
C ILE A 501 21.71 7.97 5.49
N THR A 502 22.91 7.59 5.92
CA THR A 502 23.35 6.19 5.96
C THR A 502 22.39 5.36 6.81
N GLY A 503 21.96 4.22 6.27
CA GLY A 503 21.06 3.31 6.97
C GLY A 503 19.60 3.78 7.10
N LEU A 504 19.17 4.82 6.37
CA LEU A 504 17.78 5.31 6.39
C LEU A 504 16.94 4.91 5.16
N THR A 505 17.59 4.40 4.11
CA THR A 505 16.94 4.04 2.82
C THR A 505 16.07 5.19 2.28
N VAL A 506 16.59 6.42 2.35
CA VAL A 506 15.94 7.66 1.86
C VAL A 506 16.78 8.31 0.76
N PRO A 507 16.15 9.04 -0.17
CA PRO A 507 16.89 9.91 -1.08
C PRO A 507 17.58 11.05 -0.32
N PRO A 508 18.54 11.76 -0.94
CA PRO A 508 19.12 12.97 -0.36
C PRO A 508 18.04 13.95 0.12
N ILE A 509 18.15 14.36 1.38
CA ILE A 509 17.16 15.23 2.03
C ILE A 509 17.26 16.63 1.42
N ARG A 510 16.16 17.09 0.84
CA ARG A 510 16.00 18.47 0.35
C ARG A 510 15.30 19.30 1.41
N ALA A 511 16.00 19.60 2.50
CA ALA A 511 15.40 20.16 3.71
C ALA A 511 14.72 21.51 3.45
N ALA A 512 15.38 22.42 2.73
CA ALA A 512 14.82 23.72 2.35
C ALA A 512 13.51 23.58 1.57
N TYR A 513 13.45 22.65 0.61
CA TYR A 513 12.22 22.35 -0.13
C TYR A 513 11.11 21.85 0.80
N MET A 514 11.42 20.93 1.72
CA MET A 514 10.43 20.39 2.65
C MET A 514 9.84 21.46 3.57
N ILE A 515 10.64 22.42 4.01
CA ILE A 515 10.16 23.56 4.82
C ILE A 515 9.42 24.59 3.97
N GLN A 516 9.91 24.89 2.76
CA GLN A 516 9.22 25.81 1.83
C GLN A 516 7.82 25.30 1.47
N TYR A 517 7.69 24.01 1.17
CA TYR A 517 6.44 23.36 0.79
C TYR A 517 5.83 22.54 1.93
N LYS A 518 5.99 23.01 3.17
CA LYS A 518 5.58 22.34 4.42
C LYS A 518 4.13 21.81 4.45
N ASN A 519 3.21 22.42 3.69
CA ASN A 519 1.81 21.99 3.61
C ASN A 519 1.51 20.99 2.47
N ASN A 520 2.46 20.79 1.54
CA ASN A 520 2.33 19.97 0.34
C ASN A 520 3.27 18.75 0.35
N LEU A 521 3.64 18.28 1.53
CA LEU A 521 4.46 17.08 1.67
C LEU A 521 3.68 15.82 1.29
N ILE A 522 4.39 14.83 0.74
CA ILE A 522 3.84 13.55 0.27
C ILE A 522 4.46 12.39 1.05
N GLY A 523 3.97 11.17 0.85
CA GLY A 523 4.36 9.96 1.60
C GLY A 523 5.88 9.80 1.80
N LYS A 524 6.68 9.94 0.72
CA LYS A 524 8.15 9.82 0.81
C LYS A 524 8.81 10.84 1.75
N HIS A 525 8.25 12.06 1.84
CA HIS A 525 8.76 13.10 2.74
C HIS A 525 8.43 12.73 4.19
N PHE A 526 7.20 12.28 4.47
CA PHE A 526 6.81 11.84 5.80
C PHE A 526 7.56 10.57 6.25
N LYS A 527 7.82 9.63 5.34
CA LYS A 527 8.68 8.45 5.59
C LYS A 527 10.13 8.83 5.91
N THR A 528 10.61 9.96 5.36
CA THR A 528 11.91 10.52 5.73
C THR A 528 11.84 11.16 7.11
N LEU A 529 10.86 12.05 7.33
CA LEU A 529 10.70 12.79 8.58
C LEU A 529 10.53 11.85 9.78
N ILE A 530 9.69 10.81 9.68
CA ILE A 530 9.42 9.93 10.82
C ILE A 530 10.67 9.24 11.36
N GLN A 531 11.67 9.00 10.50
CA GLN A 531 12.91 8.35 10.90
C GLN A 531 13.89 9.27 11.62
N ILE A 532 13.77 10.59 11.49
CA ILE A 532 14.82 11.54 11.92
C ILE A 532 14.30 12.74 12.71
N LEU A 533 13.00 13.01 12.67
CA LEU A 533 12.43 14.23 13.24
C LEU A 533 12.68 14.30 14.76
N THR A 534 12.56 13.16 15.46
CA THR A 534 12.84 13.06 16.90
C THR A 534 14.25 13.52 17.24
N LEU A 535 15.26 13.20 16.41
CA LEU A 535 16.66 13.57 16.63
C LEU A 535 16.90 15.08 16.42
N HIS A 536 16.07 15.76 15.62
CA HIS A 536 16.31 17.14 15.21
C HIS A 536 15.38 18.17 15.85
N ALA A 537 14.24 17.74 16.41
CA ALA A 537 13.25 18.62 17.02
C ALA A 537 13.51 18.99 18.49
N HIS A 538 14.63 18.53 19.07
CA HIS A 538 15.04 18.96 20.42
C HIS A 538 15.16 20.49 20.50
N GLU A 539 14.80 21.10 21.63
CA GLU A 539 14.76 22.57 21.87
C GLU A 539 13.69 23.33 21.07
N ILE A 540 13.10 22.71 20.04
CA ILE A 540 12.06 23.30 19.20
C ILE A 540 10.65 22.86 19.68
N SER A 541 10.56 21.72 20.36
CA SER A 541 9.30 21.11 20.83
C SER A 541 9.20 21.06 22.36
N THR A 542 7.98 21.08 22.90
CA THR A 542 7.73 20.79 24.33
C THR A 542 8.04 19.32 24.66
N PRO A 543 8.16 18.94 25.95
CA PRO A 543 8.35 17.54 26.33
C PRO A 543 7.24 16.60 25.84
N GLU A 544 5.98 17.05 25.84
CA GLU A 544 4.83 16.26 25.37
C GLU A 544 4.89 16.08 23.85
N GLU A 545 5.19 17.14 23.11
CA GLU A 545 5.36 17.11 21.65
C GLU A 545 6.53 16.20 21.23
N PHE A 546 7.63 16.26 21.97
CA PHE A 546 8.78 15.38 21.78
C PHE A 546 8.42 13.91 22.02
N THR A 547 7.67 13.63 23.09
CA THR A 547 7.17 12.28 23.41
C THR A 547 6.27 11.76 22.29
N LEU A 548 5.41 12.60 21.74
CA LEU A 548 4.56 12.27 20.59
C LEU A 548 5.37 11.90 19.34
N MET A 549 6.38 12.71 18.98
CA MET A 549 7.25 12.41 17.82
C MET A 549 8.04 11.12 18.01
N LYS A 550 8.55 10.88 19.23
CA LYS A 550 9.25 9.64 19.59
C LYS A 550 8.33 8.42 19.49
N ALA A 551 7.15 8.45 20.11
CA ALA A 551 6.18 7.36 20.06
C ALA A 551 5.76 7.04 18.61
N ALA A 552 5.65 8.07 17.77
CA ALA A 552 5.36 7.89 16.35
C ALA A 552 6.49 7.15 15.61
N ALA A 553 7.75 7.50 15.88
CA ALA A 553 8.91 6.80 15.31
C ALA A 553 8.95 5.33 15.76
N GLU A 554 8.76 5.08 17.06
CA GLU A 554 8.81 3.73 17.66
C GLU A 554 7.68 2.81 17.18
N LEU A 555 6.50 3.35 16.92
CA LEU A 555 5.43 2.63 16.24
C LEU A 555 5.82 2.32 14.79
N CYS A 556 6.25 3.32 14.01
CA CYS A 556 6.54 3.12 12.59
C CYS A 556 7.64 2.09 12.34
N THR A 557 8.70 2.05 13.16
CA THR A 557 9.75 1.02 13.03
C THR A 557 9.23 -0.40 13.21
N ARG A 558 8.19 -0.59 14.02
CA ARG A 558 7.51 -1.88 14.18
C ARG A 558 6.59 -2.15 12.99
N LEU A 559 5.83 -1.17 12.52
CA LEU A 559 4.91 -1.41 11.39
C LEU A 559 5.59 -1.68 10.04
N TRP A 560 6.85 -1.27 9.85
CA TRP A 560 7.62 -1.46 8.61
C TRP A 560 8.53 -2.69 8.59
N VAL A 561 8.40 -3.61 9.55
CA VAL A 561 9.18 -4.86 9.53
C VAL A 561 8.77 -5.74 8.35
N SER A 562 9.74 -6.45 7.77
CA SER A 562 9.51 -7.41 6.68
C SER A 562 9.27 -8.84 7.17
N GLU A 563 9.59 -9.10 8.43
CA GLU A 563 9.55 -10.41 9.07
C GLU A 563 9.32 -10.25 10.58
N ILE A 564 8.61 -11.19 11.19
CA ILE A 564 8.27 -11.27 12.60
C ILE A 564 8.80 -12.59 13.15
N ASP A 565 9.76 -12.54 14.08
CA ASP A 565 10.40 -13.74 14.64
C ASP A 565 9.45 -14.61 15.46
N ASP A 566 8.60 -13.97 16.26
CA ASP A 566 7.68 -14.64 17.18
C ASP A 566 6.44 -13.76 17.30
N MET A 567 5.32 -14.24 16.77
CA MET A 567 4.07 -13.48 16.71
C MET A 567 3.57 -13.10 18.12
N ASP A 568 3.64 -14.03 19.07
CA ASP A 568 3.10 -13.83 20.42
C ASP A 568 3.96 -12.87 21.25
N LYS A 569 5.28 -12.82 21.02
CA LYS A 569 6.15 -11.79 21.62
C LYS A 569 6.05 -10.44 20.92
N TYR A 570 5.80 -10.44 19.62
CA TYR A 570 5.77 -9.22 18.81
C TYR A 570 4.49 -8.40 19.00
N LEU A 571 3.32 -9.07 19.04
CA LEU A 571 2.02 -8.40 19.14
C LEU A 571 1.90 -7.47 20.36
N PRO A 572 2.31 -7.86 21.59
CA PRO A 572 2.29 -6.95 22.74
C PRO A 572 3.15 -5.70 22.54
N GLN A 573 4.31 -5.82 21.89
CA GLN A 573 5.18 -4.68 21.61
C GLN A 573 4.58 -3.71 20.59
N ALA A 574 3.90 -4.22 19.56
CA ALA A 574 3.17 -3.41 18.59
C ALA A 574 1.95 -2.71 19.22
N GLU A 575 1.23 -3.41 20.09
CA GLU A 575 0.09 -2.88 20.83
C GLU A 575 0.52 -1.77 21.80
N ILE A 576 1.60 -1.96 22.56
CA ILE A 576 2.18 -0.92 23.43
C ILE A 576 2.64 0.28 22.61
N ALA A 577 3.25 0.07 21.44
CA ALA A 577 3.68 1.18 20.57
C ALA A 577 2.47 2.01 20.07
N ALA A 578 1.39 1.34 19.67
CA ALA A 578 0.15 2.00 19.24
C ALA A 578 -0.50 2.75 20.41
N ALA A 579 -0.61 2.10 21.56
CA ALA A 579 -1.11 2.71 22.81
C ALA A 579 -0.32 3.96 23.21
N ASN A 580 1.01 3.87 23.26
CA ASN A 580 1.89 4.99 23.60
C ASN A 580 1.72 6.16 22.65
N LEU A 581 1.57 5.90 21.34
CA LEU A 581 1.32 6.96 20.38
C LEU A 581 -0.02 7.64 20.61
N LEU A 582 -1.09 6.88 20.85
CA LEU A 582 -2.42 7.43 21.10
C LEU A 582 -2.44 8.25 22.39
N ASP A 583 -1.87 7.72 23.48
CA ASP A 583 -1.80 8.39 24.77
C ASP A 583 -0.95 9.68 24.69
N ALA A 584 0.15 9.66 23.93
CA ALA A 584 0.95 10.86 23.66
C ALA A 584 0.19 11.89 22.82
N PHE A 585 -0.62 11.44 21.85
CA PHE A 585 -1.49 12.31 21.07
C PHE A 585 -2.51 13.01 21.95
N ASP A 586 -3.13 12.27 22.87
CA ASP A 586 -4.13 12.76 23.81
C ASP A 586 -3.58 13.82 24.76
N ASN A 587 -2.32 13.65 25.18
CA ASN A 587 -1.65 14.64 26.03
C ASN A 587 -1.43 15.99 25.29
N VAL A 588 -1.27 15.95 23.97
CA VAL A 588 -1.08 17.14 23.10
C VAL A 588 -2.44 17.72 22.65
N ASP A 589 -3.29 16.88 22.06
CA ASP A 589 -4.61 17.22 21.54
C ASP A 589 -5.68 16.14 21.83
N PRO A 590 -6.38 16.24 22.97
CA PRO A 590 -7.32 15.23 23.45
C PRO A 590 -8.61 15.15 22.61
N LEU A 591 -8.83 16.07 21.66
CA LEU A 591 -9.99 16.03 20.76
C LEU A 591 -9.70 15.31 19.45
N ARG A 592 -8.43 15.02 19.15
CA ARG A 592 -8.02 14.50 17.84
C ARG A 592 -8.50 13.07 17.64
N ILE A 593 -8.37 12.20 18.65
CA ILE A 593 -8.82 10.79 18.61
C ILE A 593 -10.33 10.68 18.29
N LEU A 594 -11.15 11.58 18.85
CA LEU A 594 -12.59 11.61 18.65
C LEU A 594 -13.03 12.08 17.25
N THR A 595 -12.13 12.71 16.48
CA THR A 595 -12.45 13.33 15.19
C THR A 595 -11.69 12.72 14.01
N LYS A 596 -10.58 12.02 14.26
CA LYS A 596 -9.73 11.44 13.21
C LYS A 596 -9.71 9.92 13.33
N ILE A 597 -10.54 9.27 12.53
CA ILE A 597 -10.72 7.81 12.54
C ILE A 597 -9.41 7.02 12.35
N LYS A 598 -8.44 7.56 11.60
CA LYS A 598 -7.14 6.94 11.37
C LYS A 598 -6.37 6.65 12.67
N LEU A 599 -6.62 7.40 13.74
CA LEU A 599 -6.04 7.14 15.05
C LEU A 599 -6.70 5.92 15.70
N HIS A 600 -8.03 5.86 15.73
CA HIS A 600 -8.75 4.70 16.28
C HIS A 600 -8.44 3.39 15.52
N LEU A 601 -8.19 3.44 14.21
CA LEU A 601 -7.75 2.26 13.44
C LEU A 601 -6.46 1.62 13.98
N LEU A 602 -5.63 2.37 14.72
CA LEU A 602 -4.44 1.82 15.37
C LEU A 602 -4.79 0.83 16.50
N ALA A 603 -6.00 0.89 17.05
CA ALA A 603 -6.45 -0.08 18.05
C ALA A 603 -6.64 -1.50 17.46
N HIS A 604 -6.77 -1.61 16.12
CA HIS A 604 -6.93 -2.88 15.41
C HIS A 604 -5.60 -3.48 14.89
N ILE A 605 -4.45 -2.86 15.22
CA ILE A 605 -3.14 -3.31 14.68
C ILE A 605 -2.80 -4.74 15.11
N ARG A 606 -3.20 -5.13 16.31
CA ARG A 606 -2.97 -6.48 16.84
C ARG A 606 -3.65 -7.52 15.96
N ASP A 607 -4.93 -7.33 15.69
CA ASP A 607 -5.74 -8.25 14.89
C ASP A 607 -5.24 -8.28 13.44
N ASP A 608 -4.93 -7.12 12.86
CA ASP A 608 -4.42 -7.04 11.49
C ASP A 608 -3.06 -7.74 11.33
N ILE A 609 -2.13 -7.58 12.28
CA ILE A 609 -0.81 -8.24 12.22
C ILE A 609 -0.96 -9.75 12.42
N ARG A 610 -1.82 -10.18 13.33
CA ARG A 610 -2.06 -11.60 13.59
C ARG A 610 -2.64 -12.30 12.35
N ARG A 611 -3.61 -11.66 11.69
CA ARG A 611 -4.28 -12.22 10.50
C ARG A 611 -3.43 -12.14 9.24
N PHE A 612 -2.74 -11.03 8.99
CA PHE A 612 -2.05 -10.78 7.71
C PHE A 612 -0.51 -10.86 7.80
N GLY A 613 0.06 -11.06 8.99
CA GLY A 613 1.50 -11.00 9.19
C GLY A 613 2.05 -9.56 9.16
N PRO A 614 3.29 -9.34 8.68
CA PRO A 614 3.87 -8.00 8.61
C PRO A 614 3.05 -7.05 7.71
N LEU A 615 2.57 -5.92 8.25
CA LEU A 615 1.68 -4.98 7.54
C LEU A 615 2.29 -4.36 6.27
N ILE A 616 3.61 -4.42 6.10
CA ILE A 616 4.26 -4.00 4.85
C ILE A 616 3.78 -4.81 3.64
N ARG A 617 3.22 -6.02 3.86
CA ARG A 617 2.60 -6.86 2.83
C ARG A 617 1.25 -6.33 2.33
N SER A 618 0.62 -5.44 3.09
CA SER A 618 -0.64 -4.77 2.73
C SER A 618 -0.41 -3.36 2.18
N SER A 619 0.84 -2.96 1.92
CA SER A 619 1.16 -1.62 1.42
C SER A 619 0.67 -1.40 -0.01
N THR A 620 0.09 -0.23 -0.28
CA THR A 620 -0.42 0.14 -1.62
C THR A 620 0.55 1.02 -2.42
N GLU A 621 1.76 1.27 -1.91
CA GLU A 621 2.75 2.18 -2.54
C GLU A 621 3.11 1.75 -3.98
N ILE A 622 3.14 0.44 -4.25
CA ILE A 622 3.45 -0.06 -5.59
C ILE A 622 2.34 0.20 -6.61
N TYR A 623 1.07 0.07 -6.19
CA TYR A 623 -0.09 0.37 -7.04
C TYR A 623 -0.14 1.87 -7.36
N GLU A 624 0.14 2.71 -6.37
CA GLU A 624 0.28 4.16 -6.54
C GLU A 624 1.41 4.56 -7.48
N ALA A 625 2.56 3.90 -7.36
CA ALA A 625 3.67 4.10 -8.29
C ALA A 625 3.29 3.66 -9.71
N PHE A 626 2.52 2.58 -9.83
CA PHE A 626 2.05 2.02 -11.11
C PHE A 626 1.00 2.89 -11.81
N ASN A 627 0.27 3.74 -11.07
CA ASN A 627 -0.61 4.76 -11.67
C ASN A 627 0.14 5.66 -12.68
N ALA A 628 1.47 5.79 -12.58
CA ALA A 628 2.26 6.49 -13.60
C ALA A 628 2.22 5.81 -14.99
N VAL A 629 2.19 4.48 -15.04
CA VAL A 629 2.04 3.69 -16.28
C VAL A 629 0.66 3.93 -16.88
N PHE A 630 -0.39 3.87 -16.04
CA PHE A 630 -1.75 4.22 -16.46
C PHE A 630 -1.83 5.63 -17.07
N ARG A 631 -1.21 6.64 -16.44
CA ARG A 631 -1.22 8.01 -16.95
C ARG A 631 -0.61 8.10 -18.35
N GLN A 632 0.47 7.37 -18.62
CA GLN A 632 1.04 7.30 -19.98
C GLN A 632 0.08 6.61 -20.96
N CYS A 633 -0.68 5.59 -20.51
CA CYS A 633 -1.73 4.95 -21.29
C CYS A 633 -2.88 5.92 -21.63
N SER A 634 -3.29 6.75 -20.67
CA SER A 634 -4.34 7.75 -20.85
C SER A 634 -3.89 8.89 -21.78
N VAL A 635 -2.77 9.56 -21.46
CA VAL A 635 -2.25 10.74 -22.18
C VAL A 635 -2.05 10.49 -23.67
N TYR A 636 -1.48 9.35 -24.06
CA TYR A 636 -1.24 9.01 -25.47
C TYR A 636 -2.38 8.16 -26.09
N SER A 637 -3.57 8.14 -25.50
CA SER A 637 -4.78 7.62 -26.15
C SER A 637 -5.40 8.68 -27.07
N ASN A 638 -6.40 8.32 -27.87
CA ASN A 638 -7.18 9.29 -28.65
C ASN A 638 -8.31 9.92 -27.82
N HIS A 639 -8.48 9.51 -26.56
CA HIS A 639 -9.51 9.97 -25.61
C HIS A 639 -10.97 9.72 -26.02
N LEU A 640 -11.24 9.00 -27.11
CA LEU A 640 -12.61 8.69 -27.57
C LEU A 640 -13.24 7.54 -26.78
N ALA A 641 -12.42 6.55 -26.39
CA ALA A 641 -12.86 5.43 -25.57
C ALA A 641 -11.76 5.10 -24.53
N PRO A 642 -11.55 5.97 -23.52
CA PRO A 642 -10.40 5.88 -22.62
C PRO A 642 -10.26 4.51 -21.97
N SER A 643 -11.35 3.97 -21.40
CA SER A 643 -11.37 2.65 -20.76
C SER A 643 -10.90 1.53 -21.71
N ARG A 644 -11.43 1.51 -22.94
CA ARG A 644 -11.08 0.51 -23.96
C ARG A 644 -9.62 0.59 -24.38
N ASP A 645 -9.17 1.80 -24.69
CA ASP A 645 -7.86 2.02 -25.28
C ASP A 645 -6.75 1.77 -24.25
N ILE A 646 -7.00 2.11 -22.99
CA ILE A 646 -6.12 1.80 -21.86
C ILE A 646 -6.06 0.29 -21.62
N ALA A 647 -7.21 -0.40 -21.55
CA ALA A 647 -7.24 -1.85 -21.35
C ALA A 647 -6.51 -2.61 -22.47
N ARG A 648 -6.72 -2.22 -23.74
CA ARG A 648 -5.99 -2.78 -24.90
C ARG A 648 -4.48 -2.56 -24.81
N LYS A 649 -4.04 -1.41 -24.28
CA LYS A 649 -2.62 -1.13 -24.14
C LYS A 649 -2.00 -1.98 -23.03
N PHE A 650 -2.64 -2.07 -21.87
CA PHE A 650 -2.20 -2.97 -20.80
C PHE A 650 -2.19 -4.44 -21.25
N ALA A 651 -3.16 -4.84 -22.09
CA ALA A 651 -3.17 -6.16 -22.68
C ALA A 651 -1.95 -6.42 -23.58
N SER A 652 -1.51 -5.41 -24.34
CA SER A 652 -0.29 -5.50 -25.15
C SER A 652 0.98 -5.56 -24.29
N MET A 653 1.03 -4.78 -23.19
CA MET A 653 2.15 -4.82 -22.23
C MET A 653 2.24 -6.19 -21.54
N ALA A 654 1.10 -6.74 -21.09
CA ALA A 654 1.04 -8.07 -20.47
C ALA A 654 1.49 -9.18 -21.43
N ARG A 655 1.16 -9.08 -22.72
CA ARG A 655 1.65 -10.00 -23.76
C ARG A 655 3.18 -9.95 -23.88
N VAL A 656 3.75 -8.75 -24.00
CA VAL A 656 5.21 -8.60 -24.11
C VAL A 656 5.91 -9.12 -22.85
N LYS A 657 5.37 -8.82 -21.67
CA LYS A 657 5.84 -9.38 -20.39
C LYS A 657 5.86 -10.91 -20.44
N HIS A 658 4.74 -11.54 -20.83
CA HIS A 658 4.59 -12.99 -20.94
C HIS A 658 5.62 -13.62 -21.90
N LEU A 659 5.77 -13.04 -23.09
CA LEU A 659 6.71 -13.54 -24.10
C LEU A 659 8.18 -13.46 -23.65
N LEU A 660 8.59 -12.31 -23.10
CA LEU A 660 9.98 -12.07 -22.70
C LEU A 660 10.40 -12.89 -21.48
N SER A 661 9.46 -13.27 -20.63
CA SER A 661 9.70 -14.11 -19.46
C SER A 661 9.58 -15.60 -19.72
N GLY A 662 9.41 -16.02 -20.98
CA GLY A 662 9.32 -17.44 -21.36
C GLY A 662 7.95 -18.07 -21.09
N GLY A 663 6.92 -17.25 -20.93
CA GLY A 663 5.56 -17.73 -20.73
C GLY A 663 5.08 -18.64 -21.84
N TYR A 664 4.46 -19.77 -21.46
CA TYR A 664 3.87 -20.72 -22.38
C TYR A 664 2.48 -20.26 -22.83
N TRP A 665 2.11 -20.56 -24.06
CA TRP A 665 0.73 -20.43 -24.57
C TRP A 665 0.38 -21.62 -25.44
N TRP A 666 -0.91 -21.89 -25.60
CA TRP A 666 -1.40 -22.97 -26.43
C TRP A 666 -1.37 -22.56 -27.92
N ASP A 667 -0.62 -23.30 -28.72
CA ASP A 667 -0.67 -23.15 -30.17
C ASP A 667 -1.75 -24.06 -30.76
N SER A 668 -2.78 -23.45 -31.34
CA SER A 668 -3.94 -24.17 -31.87
C SER A 668 -3.64 -24.99 -33.12
N HIS A 669 -2.58 -24.65 -33.87
CA HIS A 669 -2.15 -25.36 -35.08
C HIS A 669 -1.25 -26.55 -34.72
N LEU A 670 -0.28 -26.33 -33.82
CA LEU A 670 0.65 -27.36 -33.37
C LEU A 670 0.08 -28.27 -32.27
N LYS A 671 -1.09 -27.91 -31.71
CA LYS A 671 -1.77 -28.63 -30.60
C LYS A 671 -0.84 -28.91 -29.43
N LYS A 672 0.00 -27.94 -29.08
CA LYS A 672 0.94 -28.03 -27.97
C LYS A 672 1.16 -26.68 -27.32
N TRP A 673 1.61 -26.72 -26.06
CA TRP A 673 2.12 -25.54 -25.39
C TRP A 673 3.49 -25.17 -25.97
N VAL A 674 3.63 -23.91 -26.36
CA VAL A 674 4.87 -23.35 -26.93
C VAL A 674 5.28 -22.11 -26.14
N GLN A 675 6.55 -21.72 -26.28
CA GLN A 675 7.11 -20.50 -25.71
C GLN A 675 7.93 -19.78 -26.77
N ALA A 676 8.34 -18.54 -26.50
CA ALA A 676 9.19 -17.77 -27.41
C ALA A 676 10.57 -18.44 -27.58
N GLY A 677 11.18 -18.27 -28.75
CA GLY A 677 12.53 -18.81 -29.03
C GLY A 677 13.63 -18.10 -28.23
N GLU A 678 14.79 -18.75 -28.10
CA GLU A 678 15.90 -18.32 -27.22
C GLU A 678 16.33 -16.85 -27.44
N ALA A 679 16.38 -16.39 -28.69
CA ALA A 679 16.75 -15.02 -29.00
C ALA A 679 15.81 -13.96 -28.40
N VAL A 680 14.53 -14.29 -28.20
CA VAL A 680 13.56 -13.41 -27.54
C VAL A 680 13.74 -13.44 -26.03
N LEU A 681 13.96 -14.62 -25.46
CA LEU A 681 14.16 -14.81 -24.02
C LEU A 681 15.45 -14.15 -23.53
N ALA A 682 16.50 -14.20 -24.35
CA ALA A 682 17.80 -13.59 -24.06
C ALA A 682 17.69 -12.07 -23.83
N VAL A 683 16.68 -11.39 -24.39
CA VAL A 683 16.46 -9.95 -24.21
C VAL A 683 16.22 -9.62 -22.72
N LEU A 684 15.35 -10.37 -22.04
CA LEU A 684 15.09 -10.14 -20.62
C LEU A 684 16.28 -10.57 -19.75
N GLN A 685 17.03 -11.61 -20.16
CA GLN A 685 18.14 -12.14 -19.39
C GLN A 685 19.38 -11.24 -19.42
N THR A 686 19.63 -10.54 -20.53
CA THR A 686 20.89 -9.81 -20.76
C THR A 686 20.76 -8.30 -20.68
N ASP A 687 19.59 -7.72 -20.97
CA ASP A 687 19.41 -6.27 -21.03
C ASP A 687 18.81 -5.70 -19.74
N CYS A 688 19.66 -5.08 -18.92
CA CYS A 688 19.25 -4.43 -17.67
C CYS A 688 18.32 -3.22 -17.89
N GLY A 689 18.38 -2.58 -19.06
CA GLY A 689 17.47 -1.51 -19.46
C GLY A 689 16.06 -2.03 -19.67
N VAL A 690 15.89 -3.17 -20.35
CA VAL A 690 14.60 -3.84 -20.54
C VAL A 690 14.03 -4.31 -19.20
N GLN A 691 14.85 -4.98 -18.37
CA GLN A 691 14.45 -5.43 -17.03
C GLN A 691 13.88 -4.27 -16.20
N ARG A 692 14.60 -3.14 -16.15
CA ARG A 692 14.19 -1.94 -15.43
C ARG A 692 12.86 -1.36 -15.93
N HIS A 693 12.64 -1.33 -17.24
CA HIS A 693 11.39 -0.79 -17.81
C HIS A 693 10.19 -1.71 -17.59
N LEU A 694 10.40 -3.02 -17.52
CA LEU A 694 9.36 -3.99 -17.17
C LEU A 694 9.13 -4.09 -15.67
N GLY A 695 9.89 -3.34 -14.86
CA GLY A 695 9.82 -3.42 -13.41
C GLY A 695 10.30 -4.76 -12.85
N TRP A 696 11.16 -5.47 -13.59
CA TRP A 696 11.74 -6.76 -13.21
C TRP A 696 13.12 -6.56 -12.59
N VAL A 697 13.33 -7.14 -11.41
CA VAL A 697 14.63 -7.20 -10.76
C VAL A 697 15.03 -8.68 -10.71
N SER A 698 16.14 -9.01 -11.40
CA SER A 698 16.66 -10.38 -11.36
C SER A 698 17.02 -10.77 -9.91
N PRO A 699 16.72 -12.00 -9.47
CA PRO A 699 17.14 -12.51 -8.16
C PRO A 699 18.67 -12.67 -8.00
N THR A 700 19.50 -12.13 -8.90
CA THR A 700 20.95 -12.37 -8.88
C THR A 700 21.52 -11.98 -7.52
N GLY A 701 21.92 -12.99 -6.75
CA GLY A 701 22.35 -12.83 -5.37
C GLY A 701 23.54 -11.87 -5.28
N THR A 702 23.37 -10.83 -4.48
CA THR A 702 24.49 -10.08 -3.94
C THR A 702 25.41 -11.05 -3.21
N LEU A 703 26.69 -11.12 -3.60
CA LEU A 703 27.68 -11.99 -2.93
C LEU A 703 28.20 -11.25 -1.68
N PRO A 704 27.84 -11.68 -0.46
CA PRO A 704 28.33 -11.04 0.76
C PRO A 704 29.86 -11.07 0.83
N GLY A 705 30.47 -10.01 1.36
CA GLY A 705 31.92 -9.87 1.41
C GLY A 705 32.57 -9.41 0.11
N LYS A 706 31.84 -9.35 -1.01
CA LYS A 706 32.38 -8.84 -2.27
C LYS A 706 32.69 -7.35 -2.16
N VAL A 707 33.94 -6.98 -2.41
CA VAL A 707 34.39 -5.59 -2.50
C VAL A 707 34.53 -5.19 -3.95
N GLU A 708 33.88 -4.10 -4.35
CA GLU A 708 34.09 -3.50 -5.66
C GLU A 708 35.25 -2.51 -5.58
N PRO A 709 36.34 -2.70 -6.34
CA PRO A 709 37.45 -1.75 -6.34
C PRO A 709 37.04 -0.41 -6.98
N LYS A 710 37.68 0.69 -6.57
CA LYS A 710 37.55 1.96 -7.29
C LYS A 710 38.09 1.83 -8.73
N PRO A 711 37.60 2.63 -9.70
CA PRO A 711 38.06 2.58 -11.08
C PRO A 711 39.59 2.71 -11.21
N LEU A 712 40.19 1.90 -12.10
CA LEU A 712 41.64 1.84 -12.33
C LEU A 712 42.27 3.22 -12.54
N SER A 713 41.63 4.07 -13.33
CA SER A 713 42.11 5.40 -13.67
C SER A 713 42.21 6.38 -12.48
N LYS A 714 41.56 6.07 -11.35
CA LYS A 714 41.51 6.93 -10.15
C LYS A 714 42.12 6.27 -8.91
N ASN A 715 42.63 5.05 -9.00
CA ASN A 715 43.10 4.28 -7.84
C ASN A 715 44.17 3.23 -8.21
N PRO A 716 45.46 3.60 -8.27
CA PRO A 716 46.55 2.65 -8.47
C PRO A 716 46.65 1.67 -7.30
N ALA A 717 47.28 0.52 -7.52
CA ALA A 717 47.54 -0.41 -6.43
C ALA A 717 48.59 0.17 -5.48
N ILE A 718 48.40 -0.07 -4.18
CA ILE A 718 49.32 0.31 -3.11
C ILE A 718 49.97 -0.94 -2.52
N GLU A 719 51.15 -0.80 -1.92
CA GLU A 719 51.75 -1.90 -1.16
C GLU A 719 51.04 -2.06 0.19
N TRP A 720 50.92 -3.30 0.67
CA TRP A 720 50.28 -3.61 1.97
C TRP A 720 50.82 -2.75 3.11
N ARG A 721 52.14 -2.54 3.18
CA ARG A 721 52.80 -1.72 4.22
C ARG A 721 52.32 -0.26 4.29
N GLN A 722 51.72 0.24 3.21
CA GLN A 722 51.20 1.60 3.12
C GLN A 722 49.76 1.71 3.65
N SER A 723 49.05 0.59 3.80
CA SER A 723 47.69 0.56 4.33
C SER A 723 47.62 0.85 5.83
N VAL A 724 46.48 1.40 6.28
CA VAL A 724 46.20 1.49 7.72
C VAL A 724 46.05 0.09 8.31
N ALA A 725 45.57 -0.88 7.52
CA ALA A 725 45.33 -2.25 7.96
C ALA A 725 46.62 -2.93 8.41
N CYS A 726 47.73 -2.70 7.71
CA CYS A 726 49.04 -3.22 8.11
C CYS A 726 49.48 -2.68 9.49
N LYS A 727 49.21 -1.40 9.79
CA LYS A 727 49.59 -0.78 11.07
C LYS A 727 48.74 -1.26 12.26
N LYS A 728 47.54 -1.75 11.96
CA LYS A 728 46.55 -2.21 12.94
C LYS A 728 46.40 -3.73 12.97
N TRP A 729 47.23 -4.45 12.22
CA TRP A 729 47.23 -5.90 12.18
C TRP A 729 47.66 -6.47 13.52
N SER A 730 46.85 -7.35 14.09
CA SER A 730 47.12 -7.98 15.39
C SER A 730 47.49 -9.46 15.21
N THR A 731 47.99 -10.10 16.26
CA THR A 731 48.24 -11.55 16.27
C THR A 731 46.95 -12.36 16.10
N GLU A 732 45.80 -11.82 16.48
CA GLU A 732 44.48 -12.47 16.32
C GLU A 732 44.08 -12.61 14.84
N ASN A 733 44.59 -11.74 13.98
CA ASN A 733 44.36 -11.79 12.53
C ASN A 733 45.16 -12.91 11.83
N GLY A 734 46.05 -13.60 12.54
CA GLY A 734 46.96 -14.59 11.97
C GLY A 734 48.12 -13.98 11.20
N SER A 735 48.61 -14.69 10.18
CA SER A 735 49.76 -14.25 9.37
C SER A 735 49.39 -13.05 8.49
N ALA A 736 50.12 -11.94 8.66
CA ALA A 736 49.91 -10.74 7.87
C ALA A 736 50.24 -10.96 6.37
N PRO A 737 49.55 -10.28 5.45
CA PRO A 737 49.94 -10.23 4.05
C PRO A 737 51.39 -9.74 3.87
N GLN A 738 52.03 -10.19 2.79
CA GLN A 738 53.41 -9.78 2.47
C GLN A 738 53.49 -8.26 2.32
N PRO A 739 54.49 -7.56 2.91
CA PRO A 739 54.56 -6.10 2.89
C PRO A 739 54.52 -5.45 1.50
N GLN A 740 55.03 -6.14 0.49
CA GLN A 740 55.09 -5.71 -0.92
C GLN A 740 53.89 -6.17 -1.75
N SER A 741 52.95 -6.93 -1.16
CA SER A 741 51.74 -7.35 -1.86
C SER A 741 50.91 -6.13 -2.28
N LEU A 742 50.29 -6.20 -3.46
CA LEU A 742 49.58 -5.08 -4.06
C LEU A 742 48.08 -5.13 -3.74
N TRP A 743 47.58 -4.06 -3.15
CA TRP A 743 46.20 -3.90 -2.69
C TRP A 743 45.54 -2.70 -3.34
N ARG A 744 44.22 -2.69 -3.36
CA ARG A 744 43.43 -1.59 -3.92
C ARG A 744 42.37 -1.16 -2.93
N PHE A 745 42.14 0.15 -2.83
CA PHE A 745 41.01 0.65 -2.07
C PHE A 745 39.67 0.25 -2.72
N GLY A 746 38.80 -0.33 -1.89
CA GLY A 746 37.41 -0.59 -2.22
C GLY A 746 36.63 0.72 -2.41
N ARG A 747 35.69 0.70 -3.35
CA ARG A 747 34.62 1.70 -3.49
C ARG A 747 33.47 1.36 -2.55
N SER A 748 33.08 0.09 -2.55
CA SER A 748 31.93 -0.43 -1.82
C SER A 748 32.13 -1.91 -1.48
N LEU A 749 31.40 -2.35 -0.46
CA LEU A 749 31.32 -3.73 0.01
C LEU A 749 29.86 -4.16 0.07
N CYS A 750 29.55 -5.40 -0.27
CA CYS A 750 28.25 -5.99 0.05
C CYS A 750 28.27 -6.65 1.45
N ALA A 751 27.44 -6.18 2.37
CA ALA A 751 27.24 -6.81 3.69
C ALA A 751 26.46 -8.13 3.60
N GLN A 752 26.41 -8.90 4.69
CA GLN A 752 25.59 -10.13 4.80
C GLN A 752 24.09 -9.87 4.56
N SER A 753 23.60 -8.69 4.95
CA SER A 753 22.23 -8.25 4.66
C SER A 753 21.93 -7.97 3.18
N GLY A 754 22.96 -7.90 2.32
CA GLY A 754 22.85 -7.37 0.96
C GLY A 754 23.06 -5.85 0.86
N ASP A 755 23.27 -5.15 1.98
CA ASP A 755 23.51 -3.71 1.97
C ASP A 755 24.81 -3.34 1.26
N THR A 756 24.78 -2.23 0.51
CA THR A 756 26.01 -1.63 0.01
C THR A 756 26.63 -0.73 1.07
N VAL A 757 27.83 -1.10 1.51
CA VAL A 757 28.62 -0.44 2.54
C VAL A 757 29.73 0.38 1.88
N THR A 758 29.93 1.62 2.32
CA THR A 758 31.05 2.46 1.89
C THR A 758 31.82 3.04 3.08
N ILE A 759 32.94 3.70 2.83
CA ILE A 759 33.74 4.35 3.89
C ILE A 759 32.87 5.39 4.62
N LYS A 760 33.04 5.48 5.95
CA LYS A 760 32.23 6.24 6.91
C LYS A 760 30.85 5.68 7.23
N HIS A 761 30.38 4.62 6.57
CA HIS A 761 29.12 4.00 6.97
C HIS A 761 29.22 3.37 8.35
N TRP A 762 28.14 3.47 9.12
CA TRP A 762 27.96 2.76 10.38
C TRP A 762 27.43 1.35 10.13
N VAL A 763 28.05 0.36 10.77
CA VAL A 763 27.74 -1.05 10.58
C VAL A 763 27.74 -1.81 11.89
N VAL A 764 27.00 -2.92 11.86
CA VAL A 764 27.18 -4.02 12.81
C VAL A 764 28.05 -5.07 12.14
N ALA A 765 29.07 -5.53 12.85
CA ALA A 765 29.98 -6.58 12.39
C ALA A 765 30.13 -7.68 13.44
N LYS A 766 30.70 -8.81 13.02
CA LYS A 766 31.22 -9.83 13.93
C LYS A 766 32.73 -9.68 14.03
N ASP A 767 33.27 -9.66 15.25
CA ASP A 767 34.72 -9.77 15.44
C ASP A 767 35.23 -11.17 15.06
N LEU A 768 36.53 -11.41 15.18
CA LEU A 768 37.12 -12.70 14.82
C LEU A 768 36.71 -13.83 15.78
N GLN A 769 36.23 -13.48 16.98
CA GLN A 769 35.70 -14.41 17.98
C GLN A 769 34.18 -14.66 17.81
N GLY A 770 33.51 -13.93 16.92
CA GLY A 770 32.07 -14.05 16.67
C GLY A 770 31.18 -13.16 17.54
N HIS A 771 31.74 -12.28 18.37
CA HIS A 771 30.97 -11.29 19.13
C HIS A 771 30.49 -10.16 18.23
N THR A 772 29.35 -9.58 18.61
CA THR A 772 28.81 -8.42 17.90
C THR A 772 29.59 -7.16 18.27
N VAL A 773 30.06 -6.43 17.26
CA VAL A 773 30.72 -5.14 17.42
C VAL A 773 30.04 -4.07 16.57
N PHE A 774 30.00 -2.85 17.10
CA PHE A 774 29.47 -1.68 16.41
C PHE A 774 30.63 -0.81 15.96
N GLY A 775 30.55 -0.26 14.75
CA GLY A 775 31.62 0.60 14.29
C GLY A 775 31.34 1.33 12.99
N ARG A 776 32.31 2.17 12.63
CA ARG A 776 32.31 2.98 11.42
C ARG A 776 33.41 2.52 10.48
N ILE A 777 33.09 2.34 9.20
CA ILE A 777 34.06 1.85 8.21
C ILE A 777 35.14 2.91 7.99
N HIS A 778 36.39 2.57 8.28
CA HIS A 778 37.53 3.47 8.11
C HIS A 778 38.25 3.25 6.78
N GLU A 779 38.50 1.99 6.42
CA GLU A 779 39.24 1.61 5.21
C GLU A 779 38.66 0.33 4.61
N LEU A 780 38.60 0.24 3.27
CA LEU A 780 38.21 -0.97 2.52
C LEU A 780 39.35 -1.34 1.59
N LEU A 781 39.84 -2.58 1.66
CA LEU A 781 40.95 -3.07 0.85
C LEU A 781 40.56 -4.36 0.14
N THR A 782 41.02 -4.52 -1.09
CA THR A 782 40.87 -5.75 -1.86
C THR A 782 42.12 -6.06 -2.69
N ALA A 783 42.48 -7.33 -2.73
CA ALA A 783 43.51 -7.90 -3.59
C ALA A 783 43.02 -9.27 -4.09
N GLU A 784 42.88 -9.42 -5.40
CA GLU A 784 42.38 -10.65 -6.04
C GLU A 784 41.06 -11.17 -5.42
N LYS A 785 41.11 -12.30 -4.67
CA LYS A 785 39.97 -12.95 -4.01
C LYS A 785 39.83 -12.62 -2.52
N VAL A 786 40.73 -11.80 -1.97
CA VAL A 786 40.76 -11.45 -0.54
C VAL A 786 40.39 -9.98 -0.36
N ALA A 787 39.62 -9.69 0.69
CA ALA A 787 39.27 -8.33 1.05
C ALA A 787 39.24 -8.15 2.57
N PHE A 788 39.73 -7.00 3.02
CA PHE A 788 39.77 -6.59 4.42
C PHE A 788 39.04 -5.27 4.62
N VAL A 789 38.47 -5.12 5.81
CA VAL A 789 37.78 -3.95 6.29
C VAL A 789 38.45 -3.49 7.56
N ILE A 790 38.76 -2.21 7.66
CA ILE A 790 39.12 -1.61 8.94
C ILE A 790 37.88 -0.95 9.51
N LEU A 791 37.48 -1.44 10.67
CA LEU A 791 36.35 -0.93 11.42
C LEU A 791 36.87 -0.11 12.60
N GLU A 792 36.50 1.16 12.65
CA GLU A 792 36.64 1.98 13.85
C GLU A 792 35.57 1.55 14.87
N GLN A 793 35.99 0.99 16.00
CA GLN A 793 35.10 0.34 16.97
C GLN A 793 34.51 1.36 17.96
N PHE A 794 33.21 1.22 18.24
CA PHE A 794 32.47 2.00 19.23
C PHE A 794 31.77 1.07 20.23
N LEU A 795 31.67 1.52 21.48
CA LEU A 795 31.04 0.76 22.56
C LEU A 795 29.57 1.15 22.69
N CYS A 796 28.68 0.15 22.70
CA CYS A 796 27.26 0.35 23.00
C CYS A 796 27.06 0.42 24.52
N SER A 797 26.45 1.50 24.99
CA SER A 797 26.06 1.67 26.38
C SER A 797 25.00 0.63 26.80
N GLN A 798 25.07 0.17 28.05
CA GLN A 798 24.01 -0.64 28.67
C GLN A 798 22.83 0.21 29.17
N GLN A 799 23.00 1.54 29.21
CA GLN A 799 21.96 2.48 29.60
C GLN A 799 21.43 3.22 28.38
N LEU A 800 20.11 3.37 28.31
CA LEU A 800 19.43 4.19 27.32
C LEU A 800 19.77 5.68 27.50
N HIS A 801 19.78 6.42 26.41
CA HIS A 801 19.94 7.86 26.43
C HIS A 801 18.84 8.51 27.30
N GLN A 802 19.20 9.44 28.20
CA GLN A 802 18.28 10.04 29.17
C GLN A 802 17.04 10.69 28.54
N HIS A 803 17.21 11.41 27.42
CA HIS A 803 16.11 12.06 26.71
C HIS A 803 15.44 11.22 25.60
N PHE A 804 16.21 10.60 24.70
CA PHE A 804 15.65 9.82 23.60
C PHE A 804 15.15 8.44 24.04
N SER A 805 15.68 7.90 25.14
CA SER A 805 15.54 6.50 25.56
C SER A 805 15.89 5.49 24.45
N TRP A 806 16.94 5.81 23.68
CA TRP A 806 17.50 4.95 22.63
C TRP A 806 18.94 4.55 22.97
N ALA A 807 19.45 3.51 22.32
CA ALA A 807 20.81 3.03 22.54
C ALA A 807 21.88 4.07 22.10
N VAL A 808 22.97 4.15 22.84
CA VAL A 808 24.04 5.13 22.66
C VAL A 808 25.35 4.42 22.34
N LEU A 809 26.09 4.95 21.37
CA LEU A 809 27.45 4.54 21.05
C LEU A 809 28.43 5.61 21.54
N ARG A 810 29.54 5.18 22.12
CA ARG A 810 30.65 6.06 22.48
C ARG A 810 31.99 5.52 22.00
N ARG A 811 32.92 6.40 21.70
CA ARG A 811 34.31 6.01 21.42
C ARG A 811 34.92 5.34 22.67
N PRO A 812 35.73 4.27 22.52
CA PRO A 812 36.51 3.72 23.63
C PRO A 812 37.46 4.77 24.20
N ASN A 813 37.50 4.89 25.52
CA ASN A 813 38.40 5.80 26.24
C ASN A 813 39.61 5.05 26.81
N GLY A 814 40.52 5.77 27.48
CA GLY A 814 41.75 5.19 28.05
C GLY A 814 41.51 3.93 28.90
N PRO A 815 40.62 3.97 29.91
CA PRO A 815 40.25 2.79 30.69
C PRO A 815 39.73 1.60 29.86
N ASP A 816 38.90 1.82 28.85
CA ASP A 816 38.41 0.72 27.99
C ASP A 816 39.56 0.07 27.21
N ILE A 817 40.47 0.90 26.69
CA ILE A 817 41.63 0.43 25.91
C ILE A 817 42.59 -0.35 26.80
N VAL A 818 42.83 0.14 28.02
CA VAL A 818 43.61 -0.60 29.04
C VAL A 818 42.90 -1.92 29.42
N GLY A 819 41.57 -1.93 29.41
CA GLY A 819 40.74 -3.12 29.60
C GLY A 819 40.68 -4.07 28.41
N GLY A 820 41.43 -3.82 27.33
CA GLY A 820 41.56 -4.71 26.17
C GLY A 820 40.68 -4.37 24.97
N VAL A 821 39.91 -3.27 25.00
CA VAL A 821 39.10 -2.84 23.84
C VAL A 821 40.00 -2.21 22.78
N GLN A 822 39.93 -2.72 21.55
CA GLN A 822 40.67 -2.14 20.42
C GLN A 822 39.90 -0.95 19.82
N SER A 823 40.59 0.15 19.48
CA SER A 823 39.94 1.28 18.80
C SER A 823 39.66 1.00 17.31
N PHE A 824 40.44 0.10 16.70
CA PHE A 824 40.31 -0.30 15.31
C PHE A 824 40.45 -1.81 15.20
N LEU A 825 39.54 -2.43 14.46
CA LEU A 825 39.57 -3.85 14.14
C LEU A 825 39.86 -4.02 12.65
N VAL A 826 40.76 -4.95 12.31
CA VAL A 826 40.94 -5.41 10.93
C VAL A 826 40.14 -6.70 10.76
N LEU A 827 39.12 -6.68 9.91
CA LEU A 827 38.18 -7.78 9.73
C LEU A 827 38.18 -8.25 8.27
N PRO A 828 38.01 -9.56 8.00
CA PRO A 828 37.58 -10.04 6.69
C PRO A 828 36.32 -9.32 6.24
N SER A 829 36.19 -9.05 4.94
CA SER A 829 35.02 -8.36 4.38
C SER A 829 33.68 -9.09 4.64
N THR A 830 33.73 -10.41 4.83
CA THR A 830 32.58 -11.26 5.15
C THR A 830 32.04 -11.06 6.57
N CYS A 831 32.79 -10.42 7.47
CA CYS A 831 32.36 -10.18 8.85
C CYS A 831 31.32 -9.06 9.00
N ILE A 832 31.14 -8.21 7.97
CA ILE A 832 30.20 -7.09 8.02
C ILE A 832 28.77 -7.58 7.83
N GLN A 833 27.94 -7.42 8.87
CA GLN A 833 26.60 -7.99 8.92
C GLN A 833 25.58 -7.12 8.20
N PHE A 834 25.43 -5.86 8.62
CA PHE A 834 24.45 -4.93 8.05
C PHE A 834 24.74 -3.47 8.41
N VAL A 835 24.15 -2.54 7.65
CA VAL A 835 24.25 -1.09 7.89
C VAL A 835 23.22 -0.63 8.92
N ILE A 836 23.59 0.30 9.79
CA ILE A 836 22.69 0.95 10.77
C ILE A 836 22.71 2.47 10.61
N SER A 837 21.64 3.14 11.05
CA SER A 837 21.60 4.60 11.15
C SER A 837 22.05 5.04 12.53
N VAL A 838 23.06 5.92 12.56
CA VAL A 838 23.65 6.47 13.78
C VAL A 838 23.81 7.97 13.56
N GLN A 839 23.39 8.78 14.53
CA GLN A 839 23.54 10.24 14.48
C GLN A 839 24.37 10.73 15.67
N HIS A 840 25.10 11.82 15.50
CA HIS A 840 25.77 12.49 16.61
C HIS A 840 24.76 12.93 17.67
N ASP A 841 25.13 12.83 18.95
CA ASP A 841 24.31 13.34 20.06
C ASP A 841 24.37 14.88 20.14
N CYS A 842 23.68 15.51 19.19
CA CYS A 842 23.67 16.96 19.08
C CYS A 842 23.02 17.65 20.28
N ARG A 843 22.12 16.95 20.99
CA ARG A 843 21.38 17.48 22.13
C ARG A 843 22.27 17.60 23.35
N MET A 844 23.03 16.56 23.70
CA MET A 844 24.02 16.64 24.78
C MET A 844 25.21 17.50 24.38
N GLY A 845 25.62 17.43 23.11
CA GLY A 845 26.75 18.20 22.58
C GLY A 845 26.46 19.69 22.36
N ASN A 846 25.21 20.16 22.52
CA ASN A 846 24.77 21.53 22.23
C ASN A 846 25.27 22.06 20.87
N CYS A 847 25.20 21.21 19.84
CA CYS A 847 25.79 21.50 18.53
C CYS A 847 25.08 22.65 17.81
N GLN A 848 25.85 23.56 17.22
CA GLN A 848 25.33 24.80 16.64
C GLN A 848 25.44 24.83 15.10
N PRO A 849 24.52 25.54 14.42
CA PRO A 849 24.69 25.88 13.01
C PRO A 849 25.99 26.63 12.77
N ALA A 850 26.73 26.22 11.74
CA ALA A 850 27.91 26.90 11.24
C ALA A 850 27.86 26.99 9.71
N VAL A 851 28.49 28.03 9.15
CA VAL A 851 28.68 28.15 7.70
C VAL A 851 29.80 27.20 7.29
N VAL A 852 29.49 26.21 6.45
CA VAL A 852 30.44 25.13 6.08
C VAL A 852 30.93 25.26 4.63
N GLY A 853 30.30 26.11 3.81
CA GLY A 853 30.77 26.39 2.45
C GLY A 853 29.78 27.21 1.62
N GLN A 854 29.98 27.21 0.31
CA GLN A 854 29.09 27.84 -0.67
C GLN A 854 28.04 26.85 -1.19
N GLU A 855 26.84 27.34 -1.49
CA GLU A 855 25.82 26.54 -2.16
C GLU A 855 26.20 26.31 -3.63
N GLN A 856 25.95 25.11 -4.14
CA GLN A 856 25.99 24.87 -5.58
C GLN A 856 24.59 24.97 -6.19
N GLN A 857 24.46 25.76 -7.25
CA GLN A 857 23.24 25.88 -8.06
C GLN A 857 23.63 25.70 -9.53
N GLU A 858 22.83 24.95 -10.29
CA GLU A 858 23.10 24.67 -11.72
C GLU A 858 24.48 24.08 -12.04
N ARG A 859 25.13 23.44 -11.04
CA ARG A 859 26.52 22.93 -11.06
C ARG A 859 27.62 23.99 -10.97
N GLU A 860 27.28 25.21 -10.56
CA GLU A 860 28.21 26.30 -10.27
C GLU A 860 28.19 26.65 -8.78
N GLU A 861 29.34 27.06 -8.25
CA GLU A 861 29.43 27.61 -6.89
C GLU A 861 28.84 29.01 -6.87
N THR A 862 27.92 29.23 -5.93
CA THR A 862 27.27 30.53 -5.75
C THR A 862 27.94 31.31 -4.62
N ASN A 863 27.71 32.61 -4.57
CA ASN A 863 28.08 33.43 -3.41
C ASN A 863 27.17 33.19 -2.18
N ARG A 864 26.16 32.31 -2.28
CA ARG A 864 25.27 31.99 -1.17
C ARG A 864 25.95 31.01 -0.22
N GLN A 865 25.82 31.26 1.07
CA GLN A 865 26.40 30.42 2.11
C GLN A 865 25.50 29.23 2.42
N LYS A 866 26.12 28.08 2.68
CA LYS A 866 25.47 26.86 3.15
C LYS A 866 25.77 26.64 4.62
N SER A 867 24.71 26.61 5.44
CA SER A 867 24.80 26.32 6.87
C SER A 867 24.51 24.85 7.15
N LEU A 868 25.34 24.21 7.98
CA LEU A 868 25.17 22.86 8.50
C LEU A 868 25.46 22.84 10.01
N ILE A 869 25.07 21.78 10.70
CA ILE A 869 25.43 21.60 12.11
C ILE A 869 26.92 21.26 12.21
N LYS A 870 27.64 22.01 13.05
CA LYS A 870 29.01 21.69 13.44
C LYS A 870 28.96 20.91 14.75
N HIS A 871 29.38 19.65 14.70
CA HIS A 871 29.47 18.80 15.88
C HIS A 871 30.59 19.27 16.81
N THR A 872 30.35 19.17 18.12
CA THR A 872 31.30 19.55 19.17
C THR A 872 32.36 18.49 19.43
N ASP A 873 32.06 17.23 19.12
CA ASP A 873 32.97 16.08 19.17
C ASP A 873 32.68 15.08 18.03
N ASP A 874 33.46 14.00 17.97
CA ASP A 874 33.23 12.80 17.12
C ASP A 874 33.29 11.53 18.00
N ASP A 875 32.74 11.62 19.21
CA ASP A 875 32.87 10.61 20.26
C ASP A 875 31.52 10.07 20.76
N HIS A 876 30.45 10.87 20.71
CA HIS A 876 29.13 10.52 21.27
C HIS A 876 28.04 10.43 20.20
N PHE A 877 27.38 9.29 20.12
CA PHE A 877 26.39 9.00 19.09
C PHE A 877 25.17 8.27 19.63
N ILE A 878 24.04 8.45 18.95
CA ILE A 878 22.79 7.76 19.23
C ILE A 878 22.51 6.80 18.07
N ILE A 879 22.22 5.54 18.39
CA ILE A 879 21.67 4.62 17.41
C ILE A 879 20.24 5.06 17.14
N ASN A 880 19.93 5.37 15.88
CA ASN A 880 18.62 5.85 15.50
C ASN A 880 17.61 4.70 15.51
N MET A 881 16.95 4.49 16.65
CA MET A 881 15.90 3.48 16.81
C MET A 881 14.59 3.85 16.10
N GLY A 882 14.52 5.02 15.44
CA GLY A 882 13.45 5.40 14.52
C GLY A 882 13.71 5.03 13.06
N ALA A 883 14.89 4.51 12.72
CA ALA A 883 15.22 4.07 11.36
C ALA A 883 14.46 2.79 10.99
N LEU A 884 13.83 2.77 9.82
CA LEU A 884 13.04 1.62 9.35
C LEU A 884 13.94 0.49 8.82
N HIS A 885 15.08 0.86 8.21
CA HIS A 885 16.00 -0.10 7.59
C HIS A 885 16.72 -0.94 8.63
N ASN A 886 16.76 -2.26 8.43
CA ASN A 886 17.40 -3.24 9.34
C ASN A 886 16.93 -3.19 10.81
N PHE A 887 15.78 -2.59 11.13
CA PHE A 887 15.28 -2.46 12.50
C PHE A 887 15.19 -3.81 13.22
N THR A 888 14.57 -4.83 12.61
CA THR A 888 14.47 -6.18 13.20
C THR A 888 15.85 -6.79 13.48
N LYS A 889 16.80 -6.64 12.54
CA LYS A 889 18.17 -7.14 12.71
C LYS A 889 18.91 -6.42 13.85
N LEU A 890 18.68 -5.11 13.99
CA LEU A 890 19.22 -4.33 15.09
C LEU A 890 18.65 -4.79 16.44
N CYS A 891 17.35 -5.05 16.53
CA CYS A 891 16.72 -5.58 17.74
C CYS A 891 17.25 -6.97 18.14
N ARG A 892 17.63 -7.82 17.17
CA ARG A 892 18.24 -9.14 17.44
C ARG A 892 19.63 -9.07 18.06
N VAL A 893 20.36 -7.96 17.84
CA VAL A 893 21.74 -7.80 18.34
C VAL A 893 21.84 -6.93 19.58
N LEU A 894 20.83 -6.11 19.86
CA LEU A 894 20.75 -5.32 21.08
C LEU A 894 20.10 -6.14 22.21
N PRO A 895 20.52 -5.96 23.47
CA PRO A 895 19.81 -6.51 24.61
C PRO A 895 18.36 -6.03 24.66
N SER A 896 17.44 -6.88 25.10
CA SER A 896 16.01 -6.54 25.13
C SER A 896 15.69 -5.33 26.02
N THR A 897 16.51 -5.09 27.05
CA THR A 897 16.46 -3.90 27.91
C THR A 897 16.65 -2.58 27.16
N LEU A 898 17.22 -2.60 25.95
CA LEU A 898 17.40 -1.42 25.09
C LEU A 898 16.35 -1.29 23.99
N THR A 899 15.49 -2.31 23.80
CA THR A 899 14.56 -2.38 22.65
C THR A 899 13.10 -2.53 23.05
N GLU A 900 12.80 -3.08 24.23
CA GLU A 900 11.45 -3.28 24.73
C GLU A 900 10.78 -1.94 25.09
N LEU A 901 9.54 -1.78 24.63
CA LEU A 901 8.71 -0.63 24.99
C LEU A 901 7.96 -0.90 26.29
N LYS A 902 7.76 0.18 27.04
CA LYS A 902 6.91 0.21 28.24
C LYS A 902 5.74 1.16 27.99
N PRO A 903 4.55 0.88 28.55
CA PRO A 903 3.44 1.84 28.55
C PRO A 903 3.87 3.19 29.12
N LEU A 904 3.48 4.29 28.47
CA LEU A 904 3.75 5.64 28.98
C LEU A 904 3.07 5.89 30.33
N PHE A 905 1.87 5.33 30.51
CA PHE A 905 1.07 5.44 31.71
C PHE A 905 0.68 4.03 32.18
N PRO A 906 1.01 3.62 33.42
CA PRO A 906 0.61 2.32 33.95
C PRO A 906 -0.92 2.16 34.02
N GLU A 907 -1.60 3.15 34.59
CA GLU A 907 -3.07 3.18 34.71
C GLU A 907 -3.69 4.01 33.58
N ARG A 908 -3.75 3.44 32.37
CA ARG A 908 -4.23 4.13 31.16
C ARG A 908 -5.67 4.63 31.30
N GLN A 909 -6.54 3.88 31.98
CA GLN A 909 -7.95 4.29 32.15
C GLN A 909 -8.09 5.55 33.00
N GLU A 910 -7.32 5.67 34.09
CA GLU A 910 -7.30 6.89 34.90
C GLU A 910 -6.72 8.09 34.12
N PHE A 911 -5.68 7.85 33.32
CA PHE A 911 -5.14 8.86 32.42
C PHE A 911 -6.20 9.33 31.41
N HIS A 912 -6.89 8.41 30.74
CA HIS A 912 -7.96 8.74 29.78
C HIS A 912 -9.11 9.52 30.45
N ALA A 913 -9.51 9.19 31.68
CA ALA A 913 -10.53 9.95 32.39
C ALA A 913 -10.11 11.42 32.63
N LYS A 914 -8.85 11.66 33.03
CA LYS A 914 -8.29 13.02 33.20
C LYS A 914 -8.24 13.78 31.88
N VAL A 915 -7.87 13.11 30.79
CA VAL A 915 -7.78 13.69 29.45
C VAL A 915 -9.18 13.98 28.88
N ALA A 916 -10.14 13.07 29.09
CA ALA A 916 -11.53 13.23 28.67
C ALA A 916 -12.17 14.47 29.31
N GLN A 917 -11.85 14.77 30.58
CA GLN A 917 -12.25 16.02 31.21
C GLN A 917 -11.72 17.25 30.46
N LYS A 918 -10.42 17.28 30.13
CA LYS A 918 -9.81 18.37 29.33
C LYS A 918 -10.47 18.47 27.95
N ALA A 919 -10.80 17.35 27.31
CA ALA A 919 -11.52 17.32 26.03
C ALA A 919 -12.90 17.98 26.15
N ARG A 920 -13.69 17.64 27.18
CA ARG A 920 -15.00 18.24 27.46
C ARG A 920 -14.89 19.76 27.62
N GLU A 921 -13.94 20.23 28.43
CA GLU A 921 -13.70 21.66 28.67
C GLU A 921 -13.34 22.39 27.36
N ARG A 922 -12.38 21.87 26.58
CA ARG A 922 -12.00 22.44 25.27
C ARG A 922 -13.18 22.50 24.30
N ARG A 923 -14.02 21.46 24.28
CA ARG A 923 -15.17 21.40 23.37
C ARG A 923 -16.28 22.35 23.80
N GLN A 924 -16.55 22.49 25.09
CA GLN A 924 -17.48 23.49 25.61
C GLN A 924 -17.02 24.91 25.27
N ALA A 925 -15.73 25.21 25.43
CA ALA A 925 -15.15 26.48 25.01
C ALA A 925 -15.32 26.73 23.50
N ARG A 926 -15.03 25.72 22.65
CA ARG A 926 -15.28 25.80 21.20
C ARG A 926 -16.75 26.03 20.87
N ARG A 927 -17.68 25.31 21.51
CA ARG A 927 -19.14 25.49 21.32
C ARG A 927 -19.57 26.91 21.68
N LYS A 928 -19.10 27.47 22.81
CA LYS A 928 -19.36 28.85 23.23
C LYS A 928 -18.84 29.86 22.19
N LYS A 929 -17.60 29.66 21.70
CA LYS A 929 -17.00 30.53 20.66
C LYS A 929 -17.77 30.46 19.33
N THR A 930 -18.16 29.26 18.88
CA THR A 930 -18.96 29.09 17.66
C THR A 930 -20.36 29.70 17.80
N ALA A 931 -21.01 29.54 18.96
CA ALA A 931 -22.29 30.17 19.22
C ALA A 931 -22.19 31.70 19.21
N ALA A 932 -21.12 32.26 19.79
CA ALA A 932 -20.84 33.69 19.74
C ALA A 932 -20.59 34.19 18.31
N LYS A 933 -19.78 33.47 17.52
CA LYS A 933 -19.53 33.80 16.10
C LYS A 933 -20.81 33.71 15.26
N ARG A 934 -21.66 32.71 15.49
CA ARG A 934 -22.98 32.61 14.82
C ARG A 934 -23.89 33.78 15.16
N ARG A 935 -23.91 34.21 16.44
CA ARG A 935 -24.66 35.41 16.85
C ARG A 935 -24.12 36.66 16.15
N GLN A 936 -22.80 36.87 16.14
CA GLN A 936 -22.18 37.99 15.43
C GLN A 936 -22.49 38.00 13.93
N ASN A 937 -22.41 36.85 13.26
CA ASN A 937 -22.75 36.73 11.85
C ASN A 937 -24.25 36.97 11.59
N ALA A 938 -25.13 36.53 12.49
CA ALA A 938 -26.56 36.79 12.38
C ALA A 938 -26.89 38.28 12.60
N GLU A 939 -26.22 38.92 13.55
CA GLU A 939 -26.31 40.38 13.77
C GLU A 939 -25.82 41.15 12.54
N ALA A 940 -24.68 40.77 11.97
CA ALA A 940 -24.14 41.38 10.76
C ALA A 940 -25.07 41.22 9.55
N LYS A 941 -25.64 40.03 9.33
CA LYS A 941 -26.64 39.80 8.27
C LYS A 941 -27.93 40.60 8.49
N LYS A 942 -28.35 40.77 9.74
CA LYS A 942 -29.51 41.59 10.08
C LYS A 942 -29.24 43.07 9.78
N GLN A 943 -28.04 43.54 10.11
CA GLN A 943 -27.61 44.92 9.85
C GLN A 943 -27.46 45.20 8.35
N GLU A 944 -26.90 44.26 7.57
CA GLU A 944 -26.87 44.33 6.10
C GLU A 944 -28.28 44.40 5.49
N ALA A 945 -29.23 43.64 6.03
CA ALA A 945 -30.62 43.68 5.57
C ALA A 945 -31.30 45.03 5.92
N GLU A 946 -31.08 45.57 7.12
CA GLU A 946 -31.59 46.87 7.54
C GLU A 946 -30.96 48.03 6.74
N ASP A 947 -29.67 47.97 6.41
CA ASP A 947 -28.99 48.93 5.55
C ASP A 947 -29.50 48.86 4.11
N ALA A 948 -29.73 47.66 3.56
CA ALA A 948 -30.34 47.48 2.23
C ALA A 948 -31.76 48.06 2.17
N GLU A 949 -32.56 47.87 3.22
CA GLU A 949 -33.91 48.43 3.32
C GLU A 949 -33.91 49.96 3.51
N ARG A 950 -32.86 50.53 4.14
CA ARG A 950 -32.67 52.00 4.21
C ARG A 950 -32.31 52.57 2.84
N VAL A 951 -31.38 51.93 2.11
CA VAL A 951 -30.99 52.35 0.76
C VAL A 951 -32.18 52.25 -0.20
N ALA A 952 -33.00 51.21 -0.10
CA ALA A 952 -34.24 51.09 -0.89
C ALA A 952 -35.22 52.23 -0.60
N ARG A 953 -35.43 52.59 0.67
CA ARG A 953 -36.28 53.73 1.07
C ARG A 953 -35.72 55.09 0.63
N GLU A 954 -34.41 55.27 0.66
CA GLU A 954 -33.76 56.49 0.14
C GLU A 954 -33.88 56.58 -1.39
N ALA A 955 -33.78 55.46 -2.10
CA ALA A 955 -34.02 55.40 -3.55
C ALA A 955 -35.49 55.69 -3.93
N GLU A 956 -36.46 55.17 -3.17
CA GLU A 956 -37.89 55.50 -3.35
C GLU A 956 -38.17 56.98 -3.09
N LYS A 957 -37.52 57.57 -2.07
CA LYS A 957 -37.63 59.02 -1.79
C LYS A 957 -37.04 59.87 -2.91
N ALA A 958 -35.87 59.48 -3.43
CA ALA A 958 -35.24 60.15 -4.56
C ALA A 958 -36.06 60.04 -5.86
N MET A 959 -36.76 58.91 -6.08
CA MET A 959 -37.72 58.77 -7.17
C MET A 959 -38.97 59.63 -6.97
N SER A 960 -39.46 59.80 -5.73
CA SER A 960 -40.62 60.67 -5.45
C SER A 960 -40.31 62.16 -5.61
N GLU A 961 -39.04 62.57 -5.46
CA GLU A 961 -38.58 63.95 -5.67
C GLU A 961 -38.26 64.27 -7.15
N GLN A 962 -38.34 63.26 -8.04
CA GLN A 962 -38.15 63.43 -9.50
C GLN A 962 -39.44 63.33 -10.33
N THR A 963 -40.61 63.15 -9.71
CA THR A 963 -41.91 63.04 -10.41
C THR A 963 -42.73 64.34 -10.47
N ASP A 964 -42.07 65.51 -10.44
CA ASP A 964 -42.65 66.77 -10.89
C ASP A 964 -41.72 67.38 -11.96
N ILE A 965 -41.82 66.90 -13.21
CA ILE A 965 -41.61 67.65 -14.48
C ILE A 965 -41.90 66.70 -15.67
N GLU A 966 -43.01 67.01 -16.34
CA GLU A 966 -43.35 66.89 -17.78
C GLU A 966 -43.44 65.51 -18.48
N CYS A 967 -44.70 65.10 -18.65
CA CYS A 967 -45.43 64.83 -19.91
C CYS A 967 -44.69 64.49 -21.21
N ASP A 968 -45.20 63.38 -21.79
CA ASP A 968 -45.53 63.13 -23.21
C ASP A 968 -44.43 62.85 -24.24
N GLY A 969 -44.56 61.68 -24.90
CA GLY A 969 -44.02 61.46 -26.25
C GLY A 969 -43.72 60.02 -26.68
N ASP A 970 -44.79 59.29 -27.07
CA ASP A 970 -44.90 58.30 -28.16
C ASP A 970 -44.08 56.98 -28.24
N GLU A 971 -44.87 55.90 -28.14
CA GLU A 971 -45.03 54.71 -28.99
C GLU A 971 -43.86 54.14 -29.83
N SER A 972 -43.52 52.86 -29.60
CA SER A 972 -43.74 51.76 -30.58
C SER A 972 -43.28 50.38 -30.08
N ASP A 973 -44.25 49.46 -30.08
CA ASP A 973 -44.25 48.01 -30.39
C ASP A 973 -43.00 47.10 -30.23
N GLY A 974 -43.19 45.99 -29.51
CA GLY A 974 -42.96 44.66 -30.12
C GLY A 974 -41.91 43.69 -29.51
N SER A 975 -42.44 42.68 -28.78
CA SER A 975 -42.07 41.24 -28.82
C SER A 975 -41.16 40.60 -27.73
N ASN A 976 -41.84 39.74 -26.92
CA ASN A 976 -41.53 38.39 -26.43
C ASN A 976 -40.09 37.91 -26.11
N CYS A 977 -39.92 37.43 -24.88
CA CYS A 977 -39.50 36.05 -24.51
C CYS A 977 -39.47 35.94 -22.97
N GLU A 978 -40.46 35.28 -22.36
CA GLU A 978 -40.42 33.89 -21.86
C GLU A 978 -39.57 33.72 -20.59
N ASP A 979 -40.32 33.56 -19.49
CA ASP A 979 -39.92 33.06 -18.19
C ASP A 979 -39.38 31.63 -18.27
N GLU A 980 -38.30 31.32 -17.56
CA GLU A 980 -38.15 30.01 -16.92
C GLU A 980 -37.60 30.14 -15.50
N ASP A 981 -38.26 29.34 -14.67
CA ASP A 981 -38.36 29.28 -13.22
C ASP A 981 -37.11 28.66 -12.57
N VAL A 982 -36.63 29.26 -11.48
CA VAL A 982 -35.47 28.78 -10.70
C VAL A 982 -35.97 27.95 -9.52
N GLY A 983 -35.96 26.62 -9.69
CA GLY A 983 -36.13 25.65 -8.62
C GLY A 983 -34.85 25.45 -7.81
N ALA A 984 -34.89 25.82 -6.53
CA ALA A 984 -33.81 25.63 -5.56
C ALA A 984 -33.59 24.14 -5.19
N GLY A 985 -32.33 23.71 -5.19
CA GLY A 985 -31.85 22.44 -4.61
C GLY A 985 -30.71 22.70 -3.60
N PRO A 986 -30.57 21.91 -2.53
CA PRO A 986 -29.67 22.21 -1.42
C PRO A 986 -28.22 21.78 -1.68
N GLU A 987 -27.33 22.66 -1.26
CA GLU A 987 -25.87 22.64 -1.37
C GLU A 987 -25.22 21.49 -0.61
N SER A 988 -24.28 20.81 -1.26
CA SER A 988 -23.28 19.94 -0.64
C SER A 988 -22.05 20.79 -0.24
N GLU A 989 -21.86 21.02 1.05
CA GLU A 989 -20.62 21.60 1.60
C GLU A 989 -19.56 20.49 1.77
N ASP A 990 -18.50 20.55 0.97
CA ASP A 990 -17.13 20.13 1.34
C ASP A 990 -16.15 20.77 0.33
N SER A 991 -15.88 22.06 0.53
CA SER A 991 -14.71 22.73 -0.06
C SER A 991 -14.20 23.78 0.91
N GLU A 992 -13.09 23.50 1.59
CA GLU A 992 -12.29 24.55 2.24
C GLU A 992 -11.64 25.44 1.15
N PRO A 993 -11.47 26.74 1.41
CA PRO A 993 -11.22 27.74 0.39
C PRO A 993 -9.81 27.68 -0.20
N GLU A 994 -9.72 27.82 -1.52
CA GLU A 994 -8.46 27.98 -2.24
C GLU A 994 -7.73 29.30 -1.86
N PRO A 995 -6.39 29.31 -1.88
CA PRO A 995 -5.61 30.51 -1.61
C PRO A 995 -5.64 31.49 -2.80
N VAL A 996 -6.03 32.73 -2.51
CA VAL A 996 -5.90 33.88 -3.41
C VAL A 996 -4.43 34.10 -3.73
N TYR A 997 -4.05 33.98 -5.01
CA TYR A 997 -2.77 34.46 -5.53
C TYR A 997 -2.78 35.98 -5.53
N SER A 998 -1.97 36.60 -4.66
CA SER A 998 -1.57 38.01 -4.82
C SER A 998 -0.40 38.07 -5.79
N GLY A 999 -0.66 38.62 -6.98
CA GLY A 999 0.39 38.97 -7.95
C GLY A 999 1.29 40.06 -7.36
N SER A 1000 2.60 39.83 -7.43
CA SER A 1000 3.60 40.89 -7.25
C SER A 1000 4.26 41.17 -8.61
N ASP A 1001 4.29 42.45 -8.93
CA ASP A 1001 4.85 43.05 -10.12
C ASP A 1001 6.30 42.62 -10.37
N VAL A 1002 6.58 42.14 -11.58
CA VAL A 1002 7.92 42.15 -12.14
C VAL A 1002 7.83 42.73 -13.56
N GLN A 1003 8.16 44.01 -13.65
CA GLN A 1003 8.50 44.67 -14.91
C GLN A 1003 9.74 43.99 -15.50
N ILE A 1004 9.61 43.45 -16.71
CA ILE A 1004 10.78 43.13 -17.54
C ILE A 1004 10.68 43.97 -18.82
N HIS A 1005 11.52 45.00 -18.85
CA HIS A 1005 11.93 45.69 -20.06
C HIS A 1005 12.52 44.69 -21.06
N ASN A 1006 12.01 44.70 -22.30
CA ASN A 1006 12.79 44.35 -23.47
C ASN A 1006 12.28 45.15 -24.66
N GLY A 1007 13.02 46.21 -25.01
CA GLY A 1007 12.91 46.85 -26.31
C GLY A 1007 13.89 46.21 -27.27
N VAL A 1008 13.42 45.77 -28.44
CA VAL A 1008 14.07 45.92 -29.76
C VAL A 1008 12.98 45.86 -30.84
N GLN A 1009 12.81 46.99 -31.54
CA GLN A 1009 12.09 47.21 -32.82
C GLN A 1009 13.06 46.91 -34.00
N PRO A 1010 12.71 47.11 -35.31
CA PRO A 1010 11.42 47.07 -36.03
C PRO A 1010 11.51 46.41 -37.43
N ALA A 1011 10.37 46.17 -38.12
CA ALA A 1011 10.19 46.37 -39.58
C ALA A 1011 8.74 46.05 -40.00
N GLN A 1012 7.94 47.07 -40.40
CA GLN A 1012 7.44 47.33 -41.78
C GLN A 1012 6.44 46.27 -42.33
N ARG A 1013 5.23 46.55 -42.84
CA ARG A 1013 4.64 47.72 -43.53
C ARG A 1013 3.10 47.58 -43.66
N GLN A 1014 2.41 48.73 -43.61
CA GLN A 1014 1.19 49.17 -44.35
C GLN A 1014 -0.20 48.51 -44.06
N ARG A 1015 -1.15 49.23 -43.39
CA ARG A 1015 -2.18 50.22 -43.89
C ARG A 1015 -3.26 49.56 -44.79
N GLY A 1016 -4.58 49.69 -44.59
CA GLY A 1016 -5.53 50.55 -43.84
C GLY A 1016 -6.93 49.88 -43.88
N ARG A 1017 -8.07 50.35 -43.34
CA ARG A 1017 -8.69 51.65 -42.97
C ARG A 1017 -9.75 51.33 -41.87
N LYS A 1018 -9.84 52.06 -40.73
CA LYS A 1018 -10.64 53.30 -40.46
C LYS A 1018 -12.13 53.15 -40.81
N ARG A 1019 -13.14 53.46 -39.98
CA ARG A 1019 -13.40 54.36 -38.82
C ARG A 1019 -14.85 54.01 -38.34
N LYS A 1020 -15.44 54.41 -37.20
CA LYS A 1020 -15.24 55.36 -36.09
C LYS A 1020 -16.25 54.91 -35.01
N ARG A 1021 -15.86 54.88 -33.73
CA ARG A 1021 -16.35 55.76 -32.63
C ARG A 1021 -17.90 55.85 -32.54
N ARG A 1022 -18.50 55.57 -31.40
CA ARG A 1022 -18.07 55.93 -30.04
C ARG A 1022 -18.49 54.88 -29.04
#